data_AF-G3GUC0-F1
#
_entry.id   AF-G3GUC0-F1
#
_cell.length_a   1.000
_cell.length_b   1.000
_cell.length_c   1.000
_cell.angle_alpha   90.00
_cell.angle_beta   90.00
_cell.angle_gamma   90.00
#
_symmetry.space_group_name_H-M   'P 1'
#
loop_
_entity.id
_entity.type
_entity.pdbx_description
1 polymer ?
#
loop_
_entity_poly.entity_id
_entity_poly.type
_entity_poly.pdbx_seq_one_letter_code
_entity_poly.pdbx_strand_id
1 'polypeptide(L)'
;MSCGLFFTKTLQVLCLLPTPPLTPCRPLERSSEDVDIIFTRLKEVKAFEKFHPNLLHQICLCGYYESLEKGITLFRQGDIGTNWYAVLAGSLDVKVSETSSHQDAVTICTLGIGTAFGESILDNTPRHATIVTRESSELLRIEQEDFKALWEVPSEKILRAGKILRIAILSRAPHMIRDRKYHLKTYRQCCVGTELVDWMIQQTSCVHSRTQAVGMWQVLLEDGVLNHVDQERHFQDKYLFYRFLDDEHEDAPLPTEEEKKECDEELQDTMLLLSQMGPDAHMRMILRKPPGQRTVDDLEIIYDELLHIKALSHLSTTVKRELAGVLIFESHAKGGTVLFNQGEEGTSWYIILKGSVNVVIYGKGVVCTLHEGDDFGKLALVNDAPRAASIVLREDNCHFLRVDKEDFNRILRPSQGTEQERMDYALNNKRRVIRLVLQWAAMYGDLLQEDDVAMAFLEEFYVSVSDDARMMVAFKEQLPELEKIVKQISEDVKAPQKKHKVLLQQFNTGDERAQKRQPIRGSDEVLFKVYCMDHTYTTIRVPVAASVKEVISAVADKLGSGEGLIIVKMNSGGEKVVLKPNDVSVFTTLTINGRLFACPREQFDSLTPLPEQEGPTTGTVGTFELMSSKDLAYQMTTYDWELFNCVHELELIYHTFGRHNFKKTTANLDLFLRRFNEIQFWVVTEICLCSQLSKRVQLLKKFIKIAAHCKEYKNLNSFFAIIMGLSNVAVSRLALTWEQRSTCLCFPSAGIKGVHYYHPA
;
A
#
# COMPACT_ATOMS: atom_id res chain seq x y z
N MET A 1 -20.03 -1.94 0.75
CA MET A 1 -18.75 -2.21 1.45
C MET A 1 -17.55 -1.85 0.59
N SER A 2 -17.62 -1.96 -0.74
CA SER A 2 -16.50 -1.74 -1.67
C SER A 2 -15.82 -0.36 -1.65
N CYS A 3 -16.52 0.73 -1.31
CA CYS A 3 -15.92 2.08 -1.33
C CYS A 3 -14.88 2.36 -0.23
N GLY A 4 -14.89 1.60 0.88
CA GLY A 4 -13.99 1.85 2.02
C GLY A 4 -12.51 1.57 1.70
N LEU A 5 -12.25 0.55 0.89
CA LEU A 5 -10.90 0.12 0.47
C LEU A 5 -10.26 1.04 -0.59
N PHE A 6 -11.07 1.82 -1.31
CA PHE A 6 -10.58 2.75 -2.33
C PHE A 6 -10.21 4.12 -1.74
N PHE A 7 -10.94 4.56 -0.70
CA PHE A 7 -10.71 5.85 -0.04
C PHE A 7 -9.33 5.93 0.63
N THR A 8 -8.89 4.84 1.27
CA THR A 8 -7.57 4.76 1.94
C THR A 8 -6.41 4.76 0.94
N LYS A 9 -6.50 4.00 -0.16
CA LYS A 9 -5.48 4.01 -1.23
C LYS A 9 -5.42 5.34 -1.98
N THR A 10 -6.55 6.02 -2.17
CA THR A 10 -6.57 7.33 -2.84
C THR A 10 -5.96 8.43 -1.97
N LEU A 11 -6.17 8.38 -0.65
CA LEU A 11 -5.50 9.26 0.32
C LEU A 11 -3.96 9.13 0.29
N GLN A 12 -3.45 7.92 0.02
CA GLN A 12 -2.01 7.69 -0.13
C GLN A 12 -1.42 8.33 -1.41
N VAL A 13 -2.25 8.55 -2.45
CA VAL A 13 -1.87 9.29 -3.68
C VAL A 13 -1.99 10.81 -3.48
N LEU A 14 -2.90 11.27 -2.61
CA LEU A 14 -3.16 12.70 -2.34
C LEU A 14 -2.06 13.42 -1.57
N CYS A 15 -1.11 12.70 -0.96
CA CYS A 15 0.03 13.30 -0.23
C CYS A 15 1.29 13.50 -1.09
N LEU A 16 1.22 13.27 -2.41
CA LEU A 16 2.32 13.57 -3.33
C LEU A 16 2.45 15.08 -3.57
N LEU A 17 3.03 15.78 -2.60
CA LEU A 17 3.93 16.89 -2.91
C LEU A 17 4.98 16.39 -3.92
N PRO A 18 5.46 17.22 -4.86
CA PRO A 18 6.62 16.85 -5.67
C PRO A 18 7.79 16.59 -4.71
N THR A 19 8.16 15.32 -4.54
CA THR A 19 9.24 14.94 -3.64
C THR A 19 10.54 15.57 -4.15
N PRO A 20 11.29 16.32 -3.33
CA PRO A 20 12.64 16.70 -3.72
C PRO A 20 13.42 15.42 -4.01
N PRO A 21 14.29 15.41 -5.04
CA PRO A 21 15.18 14.27 -5.27
C PRO A 21 16.00 14.02 -4.01
N LEU A 22 16.29 12.75 -3.70
CA LEU A 22 17.26 12.38 -2.68
C LEU A 22 18.56 13.13 -2.99
N THR A 23 18.88 14.13 -2.17
CA THR A 23 20.09 14.93 -2.32
C THR A 23 21.29 14.01 -2.14
N PRO A 24 22.32 14.08 -3.01
CA PRO A 24 23.52 13.26 -2.89
C PRO A 24 24.45 13.79 -1.79
N CYS A 25 23.90 14.04 -0.59
CA CYS A 25 24.66 14.33 0.61
C CYS A 25 25.39 13.05 1.05
N ARG A 26 26.71 13.16 1.20
CA ARG A 26 27.54 12.05 1.68
C ARG A 26 27.10 11.67 3.09
N PRO A 27 27.18 10.38 3.52
CA PRO A 27 26.89 9.95 4.89
C PRO A 27 27.42 10.89 5.99
N LEU A 28 28.68 11.33 5.85
CA LEU A 28 29.38 12.22 6.78
C LEU A 28 28.85 13.66 6.85
N GLU A 29 27.98 14.07 5.92
CA GLU A 29 27.48 15.44 5.75
C GLU A 29 25.98 15.57 6.07
N ARG A 30 25.33 14.48 6.51
CA ARG A 30 23.88 14.44 6.80
C ARG A 30 23.53 15.14 8.10
N SER A 31 22.51 16.00 8.05
CA SER A 31 21.83 16.52 9.25
C SER A 31 20.82 15.50 9.78
N SER A 32 20.32 15.72 11.00
CA SER A 32 19.21 14.93 11.55
C SER A 32 17.94 15.03 10.70
N GLU A 33 17.68 16.19 10.09
CA GLU A 33 16.52 16.39 9.21
C GLU A 33 16.67 15.57 7.90
N ASP A 34 17.87 15.47 7.34
CA ASP A 34 18.14 14.61 6.17
C ASP A 34 17.89 13.13 6.51
N VAL A 35 18.35 12.68 7.69
CA VAL A 35 18.15 11.31 8.17
C VAL A 35 16.66 11.02 8.38
N ASP A 36 15.89 11.92 8.98
CA ASP A 36 14.44 11.76 9.17
C ASP A 36 13.67 11.68 7.84
N ILE A 37 14.09 12.45 6.82
CA ILE A 37 13.51 12.42 5.47
C ILE A 37 13.83 11.08 4.78
N ILE A 38 15.11 10.65 4.80
CA ILE A 38 15.54 9.36 4.23
C ILE A 38 14.84 8.20 4.94
N PHE A 39 14.76 8.24 6.28
CA PHE A 39 14.11 7.23 7.11
C PHE A 39 12.62 7.08 6.78
N THR A 40 11.91 8.21 6.70
CA THR A 40 10.50 8.24 6.30
C THR A 40 10.30 7.57 4.95
N ARG A 41 11.23 7.75 4.00
CA ARG A 41 11.14 7.16 2.66
C ARG A 41 11.54 5.68 2.60
N LEU A 42 12.64 5.29 3.24
CA LEU A 42 13.09 3.89 3.23
C LEU A 42 12.11 2.97 3.98
N LYS A 43 11.39 3.49 4.99
CA LYS A 43 10.34 2.75 5.73
C LYS A 43 9.18 2.29 4.84
N GLU A 44 8.92 2.97 3.72
CA GLU A 44 7.87 2.61 2.76
C GLU A 44 8.33 1.52 1.76
N VAL A 45 9.62 1.20 1.72
CA VAL A 45 10.19 0.23 0.77
C VAL A 45 10.06 -1.17 1.33
N LYS A 46 9.42 -2.08 0.59
CA LYS A 46 9.11 -3.45 1.01
C LYS A 46 10.33 -4.28 1.46
N ALA A 47 11.54 -3.99 0.95
CA ALA A 47 12.79 -4.59 1.42
C ALA A 47 13.07 -4.31 2.92
N PHE A 48 12.63 -3.16 3.42
CA PHE A 48 12.93 -2.64 4.76
C PHE A 48 11.71 -2.68 5.70
N GLU A 49 10.56 -3.17 5.25
CA GLU A 49 9.34 -3.32 6.06
C GLU A 49 9.56 -4.21 7.30
N LYS A 50 10.45 -5.20 7.19
CA LYS A 50 10.86 -6.10 8.28
C LYS A 50 12.02 -5.55 9.13
N PHE A 51 12.58 -4.37 8.81
CA PHE A 51 13.75 -3.84 9.51
C PHE A 51 13.32 -2.95 10.68
N HIS A 52 13.91 -3.20 11.85
CA HIS A 52 13.67 -2.42 13.05
C HIS A 52 13.99 -0.93 12.80
N PRO A 53 13.22 0.05 13.36
CA PRO A 53 13.50 1.47 13.21
C PRO A 53 14.97 1.85 13.46
N ASN A 54 15.61 1.31 14.50
CA ASN A 54 17.02 1.60 14.76
C ASN A 54 17.95 1.07 13.65
N LEU A 55 17.70 -0.14 13.11
CA LEU A 55 18.49 -0.70 12.00
C LEU A 55 18.31 0.14 10.73
N LEU A 56 17.06 0.50 10.44
CA LEU A 56 16.74 1.35 9.30
C LEU A 56 17.34 2.76 9.45
N HIS A 57 17.38 3.31 10.65
CA HIS A 57 18.06 4.58 10.96
C HIS A 57 19.58 4.46 10.77
N GLN A 58 20.23 3.37 11.17
CA GLN A 58 21.65 3.14 10.85
C GLN A 58 21.88 3.06 9.34
N ILE A 59 21.00 2.40 8.60
CA ILE A 59 21.02 2.39 7.12
C ILE A 59 20.82 3.80 6.53
N CYS A 60 20.02 4.66 7.16
CA CYS A 60 19.88 6.07 6.75
C CYS A 60 21.13 6.90 7.03
N LEU A 61 21.98 6.49 7.98
CA LEU A 61 23.26 7.13 8.25
C LEU A 61 24.31 6.74 7.19
N CYS A 62 24.48 5.45 6.89
CA CYS A 62 25.55 4.96 6.00
C CYS A 62 25.17 4.78 4.51
N GLY A 63 23.89 4.56 4.18
CA GLY A 63 23.47 4.16 2.84
C GLY A 63 23.64 5.24 1.77
N TYR A 64 24.16 4.88 0.61
CA TYR A 64 24.32 5.73 -0.57
C TYR A 64 23.19 5.50 -1.58
N TYR A 65 22.74 6.56 -2.26
CA TYR A 65 21.78 6.45 -3.35
C TYR A 65 22.50 6.39 -4.70
N GLU A 66 22.15 5.41 -5.53
CA GLU A 66 22.62 5.30 -6.92
C GLU A 66 21.44 5.30 -7.89
N SER A 67 21.48 6.19 -8.89
CA SER A 67 20.55 6.16 -10.03
C SER A 67 21.34 5.75 -11.27
N LEU A 68 20.97 4.60 -11.85
CA LEU A 68 21.72 3.94 -12.92
C LEU A 68 20.84 3.84 -14.17
N GLU A 69 21.40 4.18 -15.33
CA GLU A 69 20.74 3.97 -16.62
C GLU A 69 20.65 2.48 -16.97
N LYS A 70 19.86 2.16 -18.01
CA LYS A 70 19.74 0.80 -18.55
C LYS A 70 21.07 0.29 -19.14
N GLY A 71 21.43 -0.95 -18.83
CA GLY A 71 22.60 -1.65 -19.39
C GLY A 71 23.90 -1.48 -18.60
N ILE A 72 23.87 -0.76 -17.48
CA ILE A 72 25.01 -0.58 -16.58
C ILE A 72 25.30 -1.88 -15.83
N THR A 73 26.56 -2.33 -15.86
CA THR A 73 27.02 -3.50 -15.08
C THR A 73 27.54 -3.02 -13.74
N LEU A 74 26.95 -3.50 -12.63
CA LEU A 74 27.35 -3.11 -11.27
C LEU A 74 28.66 -3.82 -10.86
N PHE A 75 28.73 -5.12 -11.13
CA PHE A 75 29.89 -5.98 -10.92
C PHE A 75 29.76 -7.23 -11.79
N ARG A 76 30.89 -7.91 -12.04
CA ARG A 76 30.98 -9.16 -12.79
C ARG A 76 31.15 -10.36 -11.87
N GLN A 77 30.78 -11.53 -12.40
CA GLN A 77 31.08 -12.81 -11.78
C GLN A 77 32.60 -12.97 -11.62
N GLY A 78 33.05 -13.33 -10.43
CA GLY A 78 34.47 -13.44 -10.06
C GLY A 78 35.08 -12.19 -9.44
N ASP A 79 34.43 -11.02 -9.53
CA ASP A 79 34.89 -9.80 -8.84
C ASP A 79 34.86 -9.99 -7.32
N ILE A 80 35.73 -9.29 -6.58
CA ILE A 80 35.61 -9.19 -5.11
C ILE A 80 34.53 -8.15 -4.80
N GLY A 81 33.50 -8.54 -4.07
CA GLY A 81 32.41 -7.65 -3.70
C GLY A 81 32.82 -6.63 -2.62
N THR A 82 32.47 -5.35 -2.83
CA THR A 82 32.74 -4.25 -1.88
C THR A 82 31.48 -3.62 -1.29
N ASN A 83 30.31 -3.89 -1.85
CA ASN A 83 29.04 -3.24 -1.52
C ASN A 83 27.87 -4.22 -1.48
N TRP A 84 26.87 -3.94 -0.65
CA TRP A 84 25.55 -4.55 -0.68
C TRP A 84 24.54 -3.58 -1.31
N TYR A 85 23.49 -4.09 -1.94
CA TYR A 85 22.52 -3.29 -2.69
C TYR A 85 21.07 -3.69 -2.39
N ALA A 86 20.16 -2.72 -2.41
CA ALA A 86 18.72 -2.93 -2.43
C ALA A 86 18.05 -2.12 -3.54
N VAL A 87 17.10 -2.73 -4.26
CA VAL A 87 16.41 -2.10 -5.40
C VAL A 87 15.25 -1.24 -4.90
N LEU A 88 15.37 0.08 -5.08
CA LEU A 88 14.34 1.07 -4.76
C LEU A 88 13.37 1.27 -5.94
N ALA A 89 13.90 1.28 -7.17
CA ALA A 89 13.13 1.36 -8.41
C ALA A 89 13.84 0.57 -9.55
N GLY A 90 13.08 0.13 -10.56
CA GLY A 90 13.60 -0.58 -11.73
C GLY A 90 13.86 -2.08 -11.51
N SER A 91 14.69 -2.65 -12.39
CA SER A 91 15.02 -4.09 -12.38
C SER A 91 16.41 -4.38 -12.98
N LEU A 92 17.02 -5.49 -12.55
CA LEU A 92 18.38 -5.89 -12.90
C LEU A 92 18.44 -7.38 -13.27
N ASP A 93 19.19 -7.72 -14.31
CA ASP A 93 19.44 -9.09 -14.74
C ASP A 93 20.66 -9.68 -14.02
N VAL A 94 20.49 -10.91 -13.51
CA VAL A 94 21.54 -11.74 -12.92
C VAL A 94 22.08 -12.68 -13.99
N LYS A 95 23.35 -12.50 -14.39
CA LYS A 95 23.98 -13.27 -15.48
C LYS A 95 25.14 -14.12 -14.97
N VAL A 96 25.17 -15.40 -15.34
CA VAL A 96 26.23 -16.34 -14.96
C VAL A 96 26.79 -17.01 -16.21
N SER A 97 28.10 -17.16 -16.27
CA SER A 97 28.80 -17.99 -17.25
C SER A 97 29.32 -19.28 -16.59
N GLU A 98 29.17 -20.39 -17.31
CA GLU A 98 29.80 -21.68 -16.99
C GLU A 98 31.26 -21.72 -17.49
N THR A 99 31.69 -20.76 -18.32
CA THR A 99 33.07 -20.63 -18.84
C THR A 99 33.79 -19.45 -18.18
N SER A 100 35.11 -19.36 -18.36
CA SER A 100 35.87 -18.17 -17.98
C SER A 100 35.64 -16.96 -18.92
N SER A 101 34.69 -17.05 -19.85
CA SER A 101 34.30 -15.97 -20.76
C SER A 101 32.98 -15.33 -20.30
N HIS A 102 32.99 -14.02 -20.07
CA HIS A 102 31.77 -13.27 -19.76
C HIS A 102 30.82 -13.10 -20.96
N GLN A 103 31.25 -13.47 -22.17
CA GLN A 103 30.40 -13.38 -23.37
C GLN A 103 29.36 -14.51 -23.44
N ASP A 104 29.61 -15.64 -22.77
CA ASP A 104 28.70 -16.78 -22.69
C ASP A 104 27.69 -16.64 -21.53
N ALA A 105 27.68 -15.50 -20.83
CA ALA A 105 26.90 -15.32 -19.61
C ALA A 105 25.38 -15.20 -19.88
N VAL A 106 24.62 -16.17 -19.38
CA VAL A 106 23.16 -16.26 -19.56
C VAL A 106 22.44 -15.60 -18.39
N THR A 107 21.37 -14.83 -18.66
CA THR A 107 20.48 -14.31 -17.61
C THR A 107 19.72 -15.46 -16.95
N ILE A 108 19.94 -15.67 -15.66
CA ILE A 108 19.27 -16.72 -14.85
C ILE A 108 17.96 -16.19 -14.26
N CYS A 109 17.98 -14.98 -13.70
CA CYS A 109 16.81 -14.34 -13.10
C CYS A 109 16.92 -12.81 -13.16
N THR A 110 15.83 -12.14 -12.78
CA THR A 110 15.75 -10.67 -12.74
C THR A 110 15.36 -10.24 -11.31
N LEU A 111 16.15 -9.34 -10.73
CA LEU A 111 15.91 -8.70 -9.44
C LEU A 111 15.03 -7.47 -9.66
N GLY A 112 14.01 -7.25 -8.82
CA GLY A 112 13.08 -6.12 -8.93
C GLY A 112 12.97 -5.34 -7.62
N ILE A 113 12.13 -4.30 -7.63
CA ILE A 113 11.86 -3.43 -6.47
C ILE A 113 11.61 -4.24 -5.19
N GLY A 114 12.30 -3.86 -4.11
CA GLY A 114 12.25 -4.54 -2.82
C GLY A 114 13.11 -5.81 -2.72
N THR A 115 13.91 -6.13 -3.75
CA THR A 115 14.93 -7.18 -3.68
C THR A 115 16.26 -6.60 -3.20
N ALA A 116 16.97 -7.34 -2.37
CA ALA A 116 18.33 -7.04 -1.94
C ALA A 116 19.32 -8.08 -2.49
N PHE A 117 20.58 -7.69 -2.67
CA PHE A 117 21.64 -8.56 -3.19
C PHE A 117 23.05 -8.04 -2.86
N GLY A 118 24.03 -8.95 -2.87
CA GLY A 118 25.44 -8.62 -2.70
C GLY A 118 26.01 -8.97 -1.31
N GLU A 119 25.27 -9.72 -0.52
CA GLU A 119 25.61 -10.27 0.80
C GLU A 119 26.89 -11.13 0.83
N SER A 120 27.40 -11.57 -0.32
CA SER A 120 28.75 -12.17 -0.51
C SER A 120 29.92 -11.30 -0.01
N ILE A 121 29.69 -10.05 0.36
CA ILE A 121 30.70 -9.23 1.06
C ILE A 121 30.90 -9.61 2.52
N LEU A 122 29.98 -10.35 3.14
CA LEU A 122 30.06 -10.75 4.55
C LEU A 122 31.18 -11.77 4.78
N ASP A 123 31.20 -12.82 3.95
CA ASP A 123 32.16 -13.92 3.97
C ASP A 123 33.37 -13.69 3.03
N ASN A 124 33.43 -12.51 2.40
CA ASN A 124 34.41 -12.13 1.37
C ASN A 124 34.41 -13.07 0.14
N THR A 125 33.28 -13.71 -0.19
CA THR A 125 33.19 -14.56 -1.38
C THR A 125 33.24 -13.76 -2.69
N PRO A 126 33.94 -14.25 -3.73
CA PRO A 126 33.85 -13.67 -5.07
C PRO A 126 32.41 -13.69 -5.59
N ARG A 127 32.05 -12.69 -6.38
CA ARG A 127 30.70 -12.52 -6.92
C ARG A 127 30.28 -13.74 -7.74
N HIS A 128 29.18 -14.35 -7.33
CA HIS A 128 28.62 -15.53 -7.99
C HIS A 128 27.99 -15.25 -9.36
N ALA A 129 27.69 -13.97 -9.67
CA ALA A 129 27.04 -13.55 -10.91
C ALA A 129 27.47 -12.13 -11.31
N THR A 130 27.28 -11.82 -12.60
CA THR A 130 27.35 -10.47 -13.18
C THR A 130 25.98 -9.81 -13.08
N ILE A 131 25.89 -8.62 -12.48
CA ILE A 131 24.61 -7.90 -12.33
C ILE A 131 24.56 -6.72 -13.30
N VAL A 132 23.50 -6.64 -14.11
CA VAL A 132 23.33 -5.59 -15.13
C VAL A 132 21.94 -4.97 -15.02
N THR A 133 21.81 -3.64 -15.02
CA THR A 133 20.51 -2.97 -15.04
C THR A 133 19.73 -3.29 -16.32
N ARG A 134 18.48 -3.73 -16.18
CA ARG A 134 17.58 -4.10 -17.28
C ARG A 134 16.81 -2.90 -17.82
N GLU A 135 16.58 -1.92 -16.95
CA GLU A 135 15.99 -0.61 -17.18
C GLU A 135 16.63 0.43 -16.26
N SER A 136 16.28 1.71 -16.39
CA SER A 136 16.75 2.74 -15.45
C SER A 136 16.30 2.36 -14.03
N SER A 137 17.27 2.25 -13.12
CA SER A 137 17.09 1.65 -11.79
C SER A 137 17.65 2.54 -10.70
N GLU A 138 16.98 2.59 -9.56
CA GLU A 138 17.40 3.32 -8.37
C GLU A 138 17.72 2.32 -7.27
N LEU A 139 18.89 2.47 -6.66
CA LEU A 139 19.44 1.54 -5.69
C LEU A 139 19.85 2.27 -4.40
N LEU A 140 19.68 1.59 -3.28
CA LEU A 140 20.41 1.88 -2.06
C LEU A 140 21.66 0.99 -2.03
N ARG A 141 22.83 1.58 -1.80
CA ARG A 141 24.12 0.88 -1.65
C ARG A 141 24.64 1.05 -0.23
N ILE A 142 25.12 -0.02 0.38
CA ILE A 142 25.82 0.01 1.67
C ILE A 142 27.21 -0.59 1.47
N GLU A 143 28.24 0.01 2.06
CA GLU A 143 29.62 -0.45 1.90
C GLU A 143 29.91 -1.64 2.83
N GLN A 144 30.91 -2.45 2.52
CA GLN A 144 31.17 -3.73 3.20
C GLN A 144 31.42 -3.60 4.71
N GLU A 145 32.10 -2.54 5.17
CA GLU A 145 32.38 -2.33 6.59
C GLU A 145 31.09 -2.03 7.37
N ASP A 146 30.29 -1.09 6.87
CA ASP A 146 28.96 -0.77 7.44
C ASP A 146 28.02 -1.99 7.39
N PHE A 147 27.97 -2.71 6.27
CA PHE A 147 27.06 -3.85 6.13
C PHE A 147 27.41 -5.00 7.08
N LYS A 148 28.68 -5.22 7.39
CA LYS A 148 29.10 -6.20 8.41
C LYS A 148 28.60 -5.81 9.80
N ALA A 149 28.72 -4.53 10.18
CA ALA A 149 28.20 -4.02 11.45
C ALA A 149 26.66 -4.07 11.55
N LEU A 150 25.95 -4.07 10.41
CA LEU A 150 24.47 -4.13 10.37
C LEU A 150 23.90 -5.56 10.36
N TRP A 151 24.71 -6.58 10.05
CA TRP A 151 24.23 -7.95 9.76
C TRP A 151 24.38 -8.94 10.92
N GLU A 152 24.95 -8.54 12.06
CA GLU A 152 25.11 -9.47 13.20
C GLU A 152 23.74 -9.85 13.83
N VAL A 153 23.36 -11.10 13.55
CA VAL A 153 22.57 -12.07 14.35
C VAL A 153 21.08 -11.74 14.68
N PRO A 154 20.11 -12.41 14.00
CA PRO A 154 18.69 -12.38 14.39
C PRO A 154 18.35 -12.96 15.78
N SER A 155 19.07 -13.99 16.25
CA SER A 155 18.80 -14.59 17.57
C SER A 155 19.19 -13.67 18.74
N GLU A 156 20.08 -12.70 18.54
CA GLU A 156 20.37 -11.69 19.57
C GLU A 156 19.13 -10.79 19.82
N LYS A 157 18.32 -10.53 18.79
CA LYS A 157 17.06 -9.78 18.92
C LYS A 157 15.99 -10.58 19.65
N ILE A 158 15.92 -11.91 19.44
CA ILE A 158 14.97 -12.78 20.15
C ILE A 158 15.42 -12.97 21.62
N LEU A 159 16.72 -13.12 21.86
CA LEU A 159 17.32 -13.14 23.20
C LEU A 159 17.04 -11.84 23.95
N ARG A 160 17.26 -10.68 23.31
CA ARG A 160 16.95 -9.36 23.85
C ARG A 160 15.44 -9.20 24.13
N ALA A 161 14.58 -9.65 23.22
CA ALA A 161 13.13 -9.67 23.43
C ALA A 161 12.74 -10.50 24.67
N GLY A 162 13.35 -11.67 24.86
CA GLY A 162 13.18 -12.48 26.07
C GLY A 162 13.61 -11.75 27.34
N LYS A 163 14.77 -11.08 27.33
CA LYS A 163 15.26 -10.29 28.47
C LYS A 163 14.29 -9.16 28.84
N ILE A 164 13.81 -8.39 27.86
CA ILE A 164 12.84 -7.30 28.05
C ILE A 164 11.53 -7.85 28.64
N LEU A 165 10.98 -8.92 28.07
CA LEU A 165 9.75 -9.52 28.58
C LEU A 165 9.91 -10.06 30.01
N ARG A 166 11.04 -10.68 30.34
CA ARG A 166 11.36 -11.12 31.70
C ARG A 166 11.43 -9.95 32.68
N ILE A 167 12.13 -8.86 32.33
CA ILE A 167 12.23 -7.65 33.16
C ILE A 167 10.84 -7.02 33.37
N ALA A 168 10.02 -6.93 32.31
CA ALA A 168 8.66 -6.41 32.38
C ALA A 168 7.77 -7.25 33.30
N ILE A 169 7.86 -8.59 33.23
CA ILE A 169 7.14 -9.51 34.13
C ILE A 169 7.61 -9.32 35.57
N LEU A 170 8.92 -9.33 35.84
CA LEU A 170 9.47 -9.14 37.19
C LEU A 170 9.12 -7.76 37.79
N SER A 171 8.94 -6.73 36.95
CA SER A 171 8.61 -5.37 37.41
C SER A 171 7.11 -5.13 37.60
N ARG A 172 6.26 -5.67 36.70
CA ARG A 172 4.82 -5.40 36.66
C ARG A 172 3.97 -6.53 37.27
N ALA A 173 4.45 -7.77 37.24
CA ALA A 173 3.75 -8.96 37.74
C ALA A 173 4.71 -10.00 38.39
N PRO A 174 5.45 -9.65 39.47
CA PRO A 174 6.50 -10.50 40.04
C PRO A 174 6.04 -11.92 40.45
N HIS A 175 4.74 -12.10 40.73
CA HIS A 175 4.14 -13.35 41.15
C HIS A 175 4.07 -14.43 40.04
N MET A 176 4.35 -14.07 38.79
CA MET A 176 4.33 -15.00 37.65
C MET A 176 5.60 -15.86 37.56
N ILE A 177 6.77 -15.30 37.81
CA ILE A 177 8.04 -16.04 37.86
C ILE A 177 8.28 -16.44 39.32
N ARG A 178 8.11 -17.73 39.63
CA ARG A 178 8.30 -18.28 40.98
C ARG A 178 8.43 -19.80 40.99
N ASP A 179 8.82 -20.33 42.13
CA ASP A 179 8.79 -21.77 42.39
C ASP A 179 7.36 -22.31 42.41
N ARG A 180 7.14 -23.43 41.71
CA ARG A 180 5.84 -24.13 41.61
C ARG A 180 6.01 -25.61 41.94
N LYS A 181 5.07 -26.19 42.70
CA LYS A 181 5.10 -27.59 43.11
C LYS A 181 4.03 -28.39 42.37
N TYR A 182 4.43 -29.49 41.72
CA TYR A 182 3.53 -30.36 40.96
C TYR A 182 4.04 -31.80 41.03
N HIS A 183 3.15 -32.75 41.35
CA HIS A 183 3.49 -34.17 41.61
C HIS A 183 4.77 -34.36 42.47
N LEU A 184 4.85 -33.67 43.61
CA LEU A 184 5.98 -33.67 44.56
C LEU A 184 7.31 -33.12 44.03
N LYS A 185 7.44 -32.82 42.74
CA LYS A 185 8.58 -32.05 42.19
C LYS A 185 8.37 -30.56 42.40
N THR A 186 9.47 -29.83 42.63
CA THR A 186 9.49 -28.36 42.65
C THR A 186 10.17 -27.87 41.38
N TYR A 187 9.43 -27.17 40.53
CA TYR A 187 9.93 -26.48 39.36
C TYR A 187 10.29 -25.06 39.79
N ARG A 188 11.60 -24.73 39.75
CA ARG A 188 12.10 -23.43 40.22
C ARG A 188 11.94 -22.35 39.15
N GLN A 189 11.66 -21.13 39.62
CA GLN A 189 11.53 -19.88 38.85
C GLN A 189 10.85 -20.07 37.48
N CYS A 190 9.59 -20.50 37.49
CA CYS A 190 8.85 -20.83 36.27
C CYS A 190 7.49 -20.12 36.18
N CYS A 191 7.15 -19.79 34.94
CA CYS A 191 5.87 -19.24 34.51
C CYS A 191 4.87 -20.35 34.17
N VAL A 192 3.59 -20.01 34.03
CA VAL A 192 2.55 -20.90 33.47
C VAL A 192 2.11 -20.37 32.10
N GLY A 193 1.89 -21.27 31.13
CA GLY A 193 1.48 -20.92 29.77
C GLY A 193 0.25 -20.00 29.70
N THR A 194 -0.83 -20.34 30.42
CA THR A 194 -2.03 -19.47 30.51
C THR A 194 -1.74 -18.10 31.11
N GLU A 195 -0.92 -18.03 32.16
CA GLU A 195 -0.56 -16.76 32.83
C GLU A 195 0.26 -15.85 31.90
N LEU A 196 1.16 -16.43 31.09
CA LEU A 196 1.93 -15.70 30.07
C LEU A 196 1.06 -15.15 28.94
N VAL A 197 0.06 -15.92 28.49
CA VAL A 197 -0.93 -15.47 27.50
C VAL A 197 -1.79 -14.33 28.08
N ASP A 198 -2.31 -14.49 29.30
CA ASP A 198 -3.13 -13.48 29.99
C ASP A 198 -2.36 -12.17 30.16
N TRP A 199 -1.10 -12.24 30.59
CA TRP A 199 -0.25 -11.06 30.80
C TRP A 199 0.06 -10.34 29.49
N MET A 200 0.43 -11.07 28.43
CA MET A 200 0.76 -10.47 27.12
C MET A 200 -0.43 -9.70 26.51
N ILE A 201 -1.64 -10.24 26.62
CA ILE A 201 -2.88 -9.57 26.20
C ILE A 201 -3.15 -8.30 27.02
N GLN A 202 -2.79 -8.27 28.30
CA GLN A 202 -2.98 -7.10 29.17
C GLN A 202 -1.93 -6.00 28.95
N GLN A 203 -0.72 -6.33 28.48
CA GLN A 203 0.36 -5.33 28.34
C GLN A 203 0.25 -4.46 27.09
N THR A 204 -0.42 -4.89 26.02
CA THR A 204 -0.37 -4.18 24.74
C THR A 204 -1.65 -4.33 23.92
N SER A 205 -1.99 -3.30 23.14
CA SER A 205 -3.17 -3.28 22.26
C SER A 205 -2.95 -3.92 20.90
N CYS A 206 -1.74 -4.40 20.57
CA CYS A 206 -1.46 -5.10 19.29
C CYS A 206 -1.77 -6.60 19.34
N VAL A 207 -2.12 -7.15 20.51
CA VAL A 207 -2.51 -8.55 20.71
C VAL A 207 -4.02 -8.63 20.88
N HIS A 208 -4.70 -9.23 19.90
CA HIS A 208 -6.16 -9.24 19.80
C HIS A 208 -6.78 -10.58 20.22
N SER A 209 -5.98 -11.65 20.33
CA SER A 209 -6.46 -12.99 20.68
C SER A 209 -5.41 -13.82 21.44
N ARG A 210 -5.89 -14.84 22.17
CA ARG A 210 -5.03 -15.86 22.83
C ARG A 210 -4.18 -16.62 21.82
N THR A 211 -4.76 -16.93 20.65
CA THR A 211 -4.09 -17.59 19.52
C THR A 211 -2.91 -16.78 18.99
N GLN A 212 -3.05 -15.45 18.90
CA GLN A 212 -1.95 -14.57 18.51
C GLN A 212 -0.82 -14.59 19.55
N ALA A 213 -1.17 -14.49 20.84
CA ALA A 213 -0.20 -14.57 21.95
C ALA A 213 0.55 -15.93 21.98
N VAL A 214 -0.12 -17.04 21.69
CA VAL A 214 0.51 -18.37 21.56
C VAL A 214 1.57 -18.37 20.45
N GLY A 215 1.28 -17.78 19.29
CA GLY A 215 2.27 -17.63 18.22
C GLY A 215 3.48 -16.77 18.63
N MET A 216 3.23 -15.66 19.33
CA MET A 216 4.28 -14.77 19.83
C MET A 216 5.20 -15.45 20.86
N TRP A 217 4.64 -16.24 21.79
CA TRP A 217 5.43 -17.02 22.75
C TRP A 217 6.15 -18.22 22.09
N GLN A 218 5.60 -18.79 21.02
CA GLN A 218 6.26 -19.85 20.25
C GLN A 218 7.58 -19.38 19.62
N VAL A 219 7.72 -18.10 19.25
CA VAL A 219 8.98 -17.51 18.73
C VAL A 219 10.11 -17.64 19.75
N LEU A 220 9.86 -17.31 21.03
CA LEU A 220 10.88 -17.43 22.08
C LEU A 220 11.22 -18.89 22.41
N LEU A 221 10.25 -19.79 22.24
CA LEU A 221 10.43 -21.21 22.54
C LEU A 221 11.19 -21.95 21.43
N GLU A 222 10.95 -21.63 20.15
CA GLU A 222 11.69 -22.25 19.05
C GLU A 222 13.17 -21.78 18.98
N ASP A 223 13.48 -20.59 19.49
CA ASP A 223 14.85 -20.05 19.59
C ASP A 223 15.55 -20.38 20.93
N GLY A 224 14.87 -21.08 21.86
CA GLY A 224 15.45 -21.55 23.13
C GLY A 224 15.58 -20.50 24.24
N VAL A 225 14.98 -19.32 24.05
CA VAL A 225 14.97 -18.20 25.01
C VAL A 225 13.93 -18.40 26.12
N LEU A 226 12.85 -19.15 25.82
CA LEU A 226 11.82 -19.58 26.77
C LEU A 226 11.59 -21.09 26.66
N ASN A 227 12.09 -21.88 27.61
CA ASN A 227 12.08 -23.34 27.53
C ASN A 227 10.93 -23.95 28.32
N HIS A 228 10.23 -24.94 27.74
CA HIS A 228 9.31 -25.79 28.52
C HIS A 228 10.11 -26.67 29.48
N VAL A 229 9.66 -26.82 30.74
CA VAL A 229 10.44 -27.53 31.77
C VAL A 229 10.72 -29.01 31.45
N ASP A 230 9.84 -29.64 30.67
CA ASP A 230 9.98 -31.02 30.18
C ASP A 230 10.40 -31.09 28.68
N GLN A 231 10.95 -30.00 28.13
CA GLN A 231 11.53 -29.93 26.77
C GLN A 231 10.53 -30.21 25.62
N GLU A 232 9.28 -29.76 25.77
CA GLU A 232 8.32 -29.71 24.66
C GLU A 232 8.70 -28.62 23.66
N ARG A 233 8.49 -28.89 22.36
CA ARG A 233 8.84 -27.98 21.25
C ARG A 233 7.74 -26.99 20.87
N HIS A 234 6.65 -26.98 21.65
CA HIS A 234 5.40 -26.28 21.33
C HIS A 234 4.89 -25.53 22.55
N PHE A 235 4.73 -24.22 22.42
CA PHE A 235 4.07 -23.40 23.42
C PHE A 235 2.56 -23.68 23.39
N GLN A 236 1.98 -23.87 24.57
CA GLN A 236 0.56 -24.17 24.74
C GLN A 236 -0.05 -23.27 25.82
N ASP A 237 -1.22 -22.69 25.50
CA ASP A 237 -2.11 -21.98 26.43
C ASP A 237 -2.78 -22.97 27.39
N LYS A 238 -1.98 -23.55 28.27
CA LYS A 238 -2.35 -24.59 29.25
C LYS A 238 -1.62 -24.37 30.56
N TYR A 239 -2.01 -25.15 31.57
CA TYR A 239 -1.31 -25.22 32.86
C TYR A 239 -0.02 -26.06 32.75
N LEU A 240 0.91 -25.57 31.92
CA LEU A 240 2.25 -26.11 31.68
C LEU A 240 3.30 -25.08 32.11
N PHE A 241 4.48 -25.54 32.51
CA PHE A 241 5.52 -24.66 33.06
C PHE A 241 6.62 -24.33 32.05
N TYR A 242 7.00 -23.05 32.01
CA TYR A 242 8.05 -22.53 31.14
C TYR A 242 9.04 -21.69 31.95
N ARG A 243 10.29 -21.61 31.51
CA ARG A 243 11.38 -20.87 32.18
C ARG A 243 12.17 -20.05 31.17
N PHE A 244 12.46 -18.79 31.49
CA PHE A 244 13.35 -17.96 30.68
C PHE A 244 14.80 -18.41 30.84
N LEU A 245 15.61 -18.24 29.79
CA LEU A 245 17.03 -18.62 29.79
C LEU A 245 17.82 -18.05 31.00
N ASP A 246 17.61 -16.76 31.32
CA ASP A 246 18.21 -16.09 32.49
C ASP A 246 17.93 -16.82 33.82
N ASP A 247 16.74 -17.43 33.96
CA ASP A 247 16.27 -18.09 35.19
C ASP A 247 16.72 -19.56 35.30
N GLU A 248 17.50 -20.07 34.34
CA GLU A 248 18.17 -21.38 34.48
C GLU A 248 19.33 -21.34 35.49
N HIS A 249 19.91 -20.17 35.74
CA HIS A 249 20.96 -19.98 36.72
C HIS A 249 20.40 -19.75 38.13
N GLU A 250 21.00 -20.39 39.13
CA GLU A 250 20.44 -20.45 40.48
C GLU A 250 20.43 -19.10 41.22
N ASP A 251 21.35 -18.20 40.83
CA ASP A 251 21.53 -16.83 41.33
C ASP A 251 21.18 -15.76 40.27
N ALA A 252 20.10 -15.97 39.49
CA ALA A 252 19.66 -15.01 38.47
C ALA A 252 19.41 -13.60 39.08
N PRO A 253 20.12 -12.55 38.64
CA PRO A 253 20.00 -11.22 39.25
C PRO A 253 18.63 -10.59 39.00
N LEU A 254 18.21 -9.75 39.96
CA LEU A 254 17.04 -8.89 39.82
C LEU A 254 17.36 -7.72 38.88
N PRO A 255 16.40 -7.23 38.07
CA PRO A 255 16.62 -6.11 37.15
C PRO A 255 17.05 -4.84 37.87
N THR A 256 18.08 -4.18 37.36
CA THR A 256 18.51 -2.85 37.81
C THR A 256 17.50 -1.77 37.40
N GLU A 257 17.53 -0.60 38.05
CA GLU A 257 16.62 0.52 37.68
C GLU A 257 16.89 1.05 36.27
N GLU A 258 18.13 0.94 35.77
CA GLU A 258 18.49 1.28 34.39
C GLU A 258 17.85 0.30 33.40
N GLU A 259 17.98 -1.02 33.63
CA GLU A 259 17.35 -2.05 32.81
C GLU A 259 15.81 -1.99 32.85
N LYS A 260 15.20 -1.56 33.97
CA LYS A 260 13.75 -1.33 34.04
C LYS A 260 13.31 -0.17 33.15
N LYS A 261 14.07 0.93 33.14
CA LYS A 261 13.79 2.09 32.29
C LYS A 261 13.95 1.73 30.81
N GLU A 262 15.04 1.04 30.47
CA GLU A 262 15.33 0.53 29.13
C GLU A 262 14.22 -0.44 28.66
N CYS A 263 13.77 -1.34 29.54
CA CYS A 263 12.64 -2.23 29.30
C CYS A 263 11.33 -1.47 29.04
N ASP A 264 10.98 -0.44 29.82
CA ASP A 264 9.75 0.34 29.61
C ASP A 264 9.78 1.13 28.29
N GLU A 265 10.97 1.50 27.80
CA GLU A 265 11.17 2.14 26.49
C GLU A 265 11.04 1.12 25.33
N GLU A 266 11.61 -0.09 25.44
CA GLU A 266 11.65 -1.09 24.36
C GLU A 266 10.48 -2.10 24.34
N LEU A 267 9.67 -2.19 25.39
CA LEU A 267 8.62 -3.23 25.52
C LEU A 267 7.61 -3.20 24.37
N GLN A 268 7.19 -2.02 23.92
CA GLN A 268 6.17 -1.91 22.87
C GLN A 268 6.71 -2.31 21.49
N ASP A 269 7.97 -1.98 21.18
CA ASP A 269 8.63 -2.39 19.94
C ASP A 269 8.96 -3.90 19.97
N THR A 270 9.29 -4.43 21.15
CA THR A 270 9.44 -5.88 21.38
C THR A 270 8.13 -6.65 21.13
N MET A 271 7.02 -6.14 21.65
CA MET A 271 5.69 -6.71 21.38
C MET A 271 5.33 -6.64 19.89
N LEU A 272 5.69 -5.55 19.20
CA LEU A 272 5.47 -5.42 17.76
C LEU A 272 6.30 -6.44 16.97
N LEU A 273 7.60 -6.56 17.25
CA LEU A 273 8.50 -7.55 16.64
C LEU A 273 7.94 -8.98 16.77
N LEU A 274 7.56 -9.37 17.99
CA LEU A 274 7.00 -10.70 18.22
C LEU A 274 5.64 -10.89 17.52
N SER A 275 4.81 -9.85 17.44
CA SER A 275 3.53 -9.93 16.73
C SER A 275 3.69 -10.11 15.21
N GLN A 276 4.81 -9.68 14.64
CA GLN A 276 5.16 -9.91 13.22
C GLN A 276 5.75 -11.30 12.98
N MET A 277 6.52 -11.84 13.93
CA MET A 277 7.13 -13.17 13.83
C MET A 277 6.20 -14.31 14.24
N GLY A 278 5.23 -14.02 15.10
CA GLY A 278 4.32 -14.99 15.71
C GLY A 278 3.47 -15.82 14.73
N PRO A 279 2.87 -15.25 13.66
CA PRO A 279 2.02 -16.01 12.73
C PRO A 279 2.76 -17.16 12.03
N ASP A 280 3.94 -16.89 11.48
CA ASP A 280 4.80 -17.87 10.81
C ASP A 280 5.33 -18.94 11.79
N ALA A 281 5.74 -18.55 12.99
CA ALA A 281 6.09 -19.49 14.07
C ALA A 281 4.89 -20.38 14.48
N HIS A 282 3.68 -19.83 14.50
CA HIS A 282 2.45 -20.56 14.78
C HIS A 282 2.11 -21.55 13.65
N MET A 283 2.19 -21.12 12.38
CA MET A 283 2.04 -22.00 11.21
C MET A 283 3.05 -23.15 11.26
N ARG A 284 4.35 -22.87 11.53
CA ARG A 284 5.36 -23.92 11.70
C ARG A 284 4.98 -24.93 12.78
N MET A 285 4.52 -24.47 13.94
CA MET A 285 4.07 -25.33 15.03
C MET A 285 2.91 -26.23 14.59
N ILE A 286 1.87 -25.64 13.97
CA ILE A 286 0.67 -26.38 13.54
C ILE A 286 0.99 -27.38 12.44
N LEU A 287 1.83 -27.03 11.46
CA LEU A 287 2.17 -27.91 10.34
C LEU A 287 2.94 -29.17 10.76
N ARG A 288 3.50 -29.23 11.98
CA ARG A 288 4.05 -30.49 12.54
C ARG A 288 2.96 -31.50 12.92
N LYS A 289 1.70 -31.08 13.05
CA LYS A 289 0.54 -31.99 13.13
C LYS A 289 0.35 -32.66 11.76
N PRO A 290 0.15 -33.99 11.72
CA PRO A 290 -0.24 -34.69 10.49
C PRO A 290 -1.49 -34.05 9.86
N PRO A 291 -1.60 -33.97 8.52
CA PRO A 291 -2.75 -33.42 7.80
C PRO A 291 -4.13 -33.78 8.38
N GLY A 292 -4.39 -35.08 8.62
CA GLY A 292 -5.66 -35.57 9.17
C GLY A 292 -5.90 -35.33 10.67
N GLN A 293 -5.01 -34.63 11.38
CA GLN A 293 -5.15 -34.28 12.80
C GLN A 293 -5.30 -32.77 13.06
N ARG A 294 -5.42 -31.96 12.00
CA ARG A 294 -5.59 -30.51 12.08
C ARG A 294 -7.05 -30.16 12.37
N THR A 295 -7.28 -29.25 13.33
CA THR A 295 -8.62 -28.68 13.60
C THR A 295 -9.02 -27.66 12.53
N VAL A 296 -10.25 -27.15 12.57
CA VAL A 296 -10.66 -26.05 11.68
C VAL A 296 -9.80 -24.81 11.91
N ASP A 297 -9.56 -24.46 13.19
CA ASP A 297 -8.71 -23.34 13.59
C ASP A 297 -7.26 -23.51 13.11
N ASP A 298 -6.71 -24.73 13.15
CA ASP A 298 -5.38 -25.05 12.61
C ASP A 298 -5.29 -24.75 11.10
N LEU A 299 -6.35 -25.08 10.35
CA LEU A 299 -6.42 -24.86 8.91
C LEU A 299 -6.58 -23.39 8.55
N GLU A 300 -7.29 -22.61 9.36
CA GLU A 300 -7.45 -21.17 9.19
C GLU A 300 -6.11 -20.44 9.38
N ILE A 301 -5.38 -20.75 10.45
CA ILE A 301 -4.05 -20.16 10.73
C ILE A 301 -3.05 -20.51 9.62
N ILE A 302 -3.03 -21.75 9.12
CA ILE A 302 -2.19 -22.10 7.97
C ILE A 302 -2.62 -21.29 6.75
N TYR A 303 -3.91 -21.27 6.42
CA TYR A 303 -4.45 -20.60 5.23
C TYR A 303 -4.09 -19.11 5.17
N ASP A 304 -4.19 -18.39 6.29
CA ASP A 304 -3.86 -16.98 6.37
C ASP A 304 -2.38 -16.72 6.04
N GLU A 305 -1.46 -17.57 6.51
CA GLU A 305 -0.05 -17.49 6.14
C GLU A 305 0.19 -17.83 4.66
N LEU A 306 -0.56 -18.78 4.06
CA LEU A 306 -0.46 -19.09 2.62
C LEU A 306 -0.87 -17.91 1.71
N LEU A 307 -1.55 -16.89 2.23
CA LEU A 307 -1.83 -15.66 1.48
C LEU A 307 -0.56 -14.84 1.24
N HIS A 308 0.40 -14.92 2.16
CA HIS A 308 1.64 -14.14 2.17
C HIS A 308 2.79 -14.81 1.40
N ILE A 309 2.72 -16.13 1.17
CA ILE A 309 3.75 -16.90 0.44
C ILE A 309 3.71 -16.59 -1.07
N LYS A 310 4.79 -15.98 -1.58
CA LYS A 310 4.95 -15.57 -2.99
C LYS A 310 4.70 -16.72 -3.99
N ALA A 311 5.26 -17.90 -3.74
CA ALA A 311 5.07 -19.10 -4.58
C ALA A 311 3.61 -19.56 -4.71
N LEU A 312 2.73 -19.17 -3.79
CA LEU A 312 1.30 -19.52 -3.81
C LEU A 312 0.42 -18.39 -4.36
N SER A 313 0.98 -17.21 -4.65
CA SER A 313 0.23 -16.00 -5.01
C SER A 313 -0.71 -16.16 -6.22
N HIS A 314 -0.33 -16.98 -7.21
CA HIS A 314 -1.10 -17.25 -8.43
C HIS A 314 -2.24 -18.27 -8.24
N LEU A 315 -2.36 -18.91 -7.07
CA LEU A 315 -3.39 -19.92 -6.80
C LEU A 315 -4.68 -19.27 -6.28
N SER A 316 -5.83 -19.86 -6.62
CA SER A 316 -7.13 -19.40 -6.13
C SER A 316 -7.29 -19.62 -4.62
N THR A 317 -8.17 -18.85 -3.99
CA THR A 317 -8.48 -18.98 -2.56
C THR A 317 -8.98 -20.39 -2.19
N THR A 318 -9.79 -21.01 -3.06
CA THR A 318 -10.22 -22.42 -2.90
C THR A 318 -9.04 -23.37 -2.89
N VAL A 319 -8.10 -23.24 -3.83
CA VAL A 319 -6.89 -24.08 -3.87
C VAL A 319 -6.02 -23.87 -2.64
N LYS A 320 -5.86 -22.63 -2.15
CA LYS A 320 -5.11 -22.34 -0.92
C LYS A 320 -5.73 -23.00 0.33
N ARG A 321 -7.07 -23.03 0.43
CA ARG A 321 -7.76 -23.73 1.53
C ARG A 321 -7.57 -25.24 1.48
N GLU A 322 -7.68 -25.85 0.30
CA GLU A 322 -7.36 -27.28 0.12
C GLU A 322 -5.90 -27.57 0.48
N LEU A 323 -4.96 -26.69 0.07
CA LEU A 323 -3.53 -26.80 0.40
C LEU A 323 -3.26 -26.78 1.91
N ALA A 324 -3.91 -25.91 2.69
CA ALA A 324 -3.76 -25.89 4.15
C ALA A 324 -4.06 -27.26 4.79
N GLY A 325 -5.00 -28.01 4.20
CA GLY A 325 -5.36 -29.37 4.60
C GLY A 325 -4.33 -30.46 4.29
N VAL A 326 -3.40 -30.23 3.35
CA VAL A 326 -2.47 -31.28 2.84
C VAL A 326 -0.98 -30.93 2.93
N LEU A 327 -0.62 -29.66 3.13
CA LEU A 327 0.77 -29.21 3.21
C LEU A 327 1.52 -29.89 4.36
N ILE A 328 2.74 -30.37 4.09
CA ILE A 328 3.61 -31.04 5.05
C ILE A 328 4.82 -30.14 5.30
N PHE A 329 5.14 -29.88 6.57
CA PHE A 329 6.37 -29.17 6.95
C PHE A 329 7.53 -30.15 7.05
N GLU A 330 8.64 -29.85 6.39
CA GLU A 330 9.84 -30.66 6.35
C GLU A 330 11.07 -29.80 6.70
N SER A 331 11.92 -30.28 7.61
CA SER A 331 13.08 -29.53 8.11
C SER A 331 14.33 -30.39 8.15
N HIS A 332 15.44 -29.85 7.65
CA HIS A 332 16.72 -30.56 7.51
C HIS A 332 17.82 -29.77 8.22
N ALA A 333 18.56 -30.44 9.10
CA ALA A 333 19.52 -29.77 9.98
C ALA A 333 20.84 -29.38 9.29
N LYS A 334 21.26 -30.09 8.23
CA LYS A 334 22.60 -29.97 7.65
C LYS A 334 22.62 -29.55 6.18
N GLY A 335 23.46 -28.59 5.86
CA GLY A 335 23.89 -28.28 4.49
C GLY A 335 24.59 -29.48 3.84
N GLY A 336 24.56 -29.52 2.50
CA GLY A 336 25.03 -30.66 1.71
C GLY A 336 24.06 -31.86 1.68
N THR A 337 22.96 -31.84 2.42
CA THR A 337 21.92 -32.88 2.35
C THR A 337 21.28 -32.89 0.96
N VAL A 338 21.25 -34.04 0.29
CA VAL A 338 20.55 -34.22 -0.99
C VAL A 338 19.08 -34.52 -0.71
N LEU A 339 18.18 -33.68 -1.22
CA LEU A 339 16.74 -33.77 -1.00
C LEU A 339 16.06 -34.74 -1.98
N PHE A 340 16.53 -34.76 -3.23
CA PHE A 340 16.25 -35.79 -4.24
C PHE A 340 17.30 -35.71 -5.37
N ASN A 341 17.46 -36.78 -6.14
CA ASN A 341 18.38 -36.85 -7.27
C ASN A 341 17.68 -36.68 -8.63
N GLN A 342 18.43 -36.18 -9.61
CA GLN A 342 18.06 -36.26 -11.02
C GLN A 342 17.82 -37.72 -11.43
N GLY A 343 16.76 -37.97 -12.20
CA GLY A 343 16.37 -39.31 -12.65
C GLY A 343 15.40 -40.05 -11.72
N GLU A 344 15.22 -39.62 -10.47
CA GLU A 344 14.24 -40.19 -9.54
C GLU A 344 12.79 -39.85 -9.95
N GLU A 345 11.80 -40.53 -9.37
CA GLU A 345 10.39 -40.20 -9.63
C GLU A 345 9.99 -38.84 -9.01
N GLY A 346 9.11 -38.12 -9.71
CA GLY A 346 8.45 -36.92 -9.17
C GLY A 346 7.44 -37.26 -8.07
N THR A 347 7.86 -37.28 -6.82
CA THR A 347 7.01 -37.57 -5.64
C THR A 347 6.27 -36.35 -5.09
N SER A 348 6.96 -35.21 -4.98
CA SER A 348 6.46 -34.02 -4.29
C SER A 348 6.89 -32.70 -4.94
N TRP A 349 6.14 -31.64 -4.64
CA TRP A 349 6.44 -30.23 -4.90
C TRP A 349 6.88 -29.56 -3.60
N TYR A 350 7.89 -28.69 -3.65
CA TYR A 350 8.50 -28.06 -2.48
C TYR A 350 8.53 -26.54 -2.60
N ILE A 351 8.38 -25.84 -1.48
CA ILE A 351 8.52 -24.38 -1.33
C ILE A 351 9.46 -24.11 -0.16
N ILE A 352 10.41 -23.19 -0.31
CA ILE A 352 11.42 -22.88 0.71
C ILE A 352 10.85 -21.87 1.71
N LEU A 353 10.79 -22.24 2.99
CA LEU A 353 10.42 -21.35 4.10
C LEU A 353 11.63 -20.76 4.84
N LYS A 354 12.78 -21.44 4.81
CA LYS A 354 14.02 -20.98 5.45
C LYS A 354 15.22 -21.62 4.77
N GLY A 355 16.29 -20.85 4.59
CA GLY A 355 17.54 -21.30 4.00
C GLY A 355 17.53 -21.34 2.46
N SER A 356 18.45 -22.10 1.88
CA SER A 356 18.69 -22.13 0.44
C SER A 356 19.16 -23.50 -0.07
N VAL A 357 18.93 -23.76 -1.37
CA VAL A 357 19.30 -25.02 -2.03
C VAL A 357 19.96 -24.76 -3.39
N ASN A 358 20.93 -25.60 -3.74
CA ASN A 358 21.55 -25.65 -5.06
C ASN A 358 20.78 -26.65 -5.95
N VAL A 359 20.45 -26.23 -7.16
CA VAL A 359 19.88 -27.08 -8.23
C VAL A 359 21.03 -27.64 -9.06
N VAL A 360 21.18 -28.97 -9.08
CA VAL A 360 22.34 -29.64 -9.70
C VAL A 360 21.88 -30.51 -10.86
N ILE A 361 22.53 -30.38 -12.03
CA ILE A 361 22.27 -31.24 -13.20
C ILE A 361 23.55 -31.98 -13.56
N TYR A 362 23.43 -33.29 -13.76
CA TYR A 362 24.53 -34.17 -14.18
C TYR A 362 25.14 -33.68 -15.50
N GLY A 363 26.46 -33.52 -15.52
CA GLY A 363 27.20 -32.96 -16.65
C GLY A 363 27.20 -31.43 -16.76
N LYS A 364 26.45 -30.71 -15.91
CA LYS A 364 26.45 -29.23 -15.83
C LYS A 364 26.87 -28.67 -14.48
N GLY A 365 26.75 -29.43 -13.40
CA GLY A 365 27.05 -28.95 -12.04
C GLY A 365 25.87 -28.16 -11.45
N VAL A 366 26.16 -27.15 -10.62
CA VAL A 366 25.15 -26.28 -10.02
C VAL A 366 24.65 -25.28 -11.06
N VAL A 367 23.37 -25.39 -11.43
CA VAL A 367 22.74 -24.57 -12.48
C VAL A 367 22.13 -23.28 -11.91
N CYS A 368 21.59 -23.33 -10.69
CA CYS A 368 21.15 -22.15 -9.95
C CYS A 368 21.03 -22.45 -8.44
N THR A 369 20.89 -21.39 -7.64
CA THR A 369 20.56 -21.47 -6.21
C THR A 369 19.20 -20.84 -5.96
N LEU A 370 18.36 -21.52 -5.18
CA LEU A 370 17.01 -21.07 -4.79
C LEU A 370 17.01 -20.72 -3.30
N HIS A 371 16.20 -19.73 -2.91
CA HIS A 371 16.19 -19.16 -1.55
C HIS A 371 14.76 -19.12 -0.97
N GLU A 372 14.61 -18.63 0.25
CA GLU A 372 13.31 -18.42 0.91
C GLU A 372 12.27 -17.75 -0.01
N GLY A 373 11.10 -18.38 -0.13
CA GLY A 373 10.00 -17.94 -0.99
C GLY A 373 9.99 -18.52 -2.42
N ASP A 374 11.06 -19.20 -2.85
CA ASP A 374 11.11 -19.93 -4.13
C ASP A 374 10.47 -21.33 -4.02
N ASP A 375 10.11 -21.94 -5.16
CA ASP A 375 9.53 -23.29 -5.27
C ASP A 375 10.22 -24.16 -6.32
N PHE A 376 10.22 -25.48 -6.11
CA PHE A 376 10.86 -26.44 -7.01
C PHE A 376 10.23 -27.83 -7.02
N GLY A 377 10.55 -28.63 -8.04
CA GLY A 377 10.08 -30.01 -8.18
C GLY A 377 8.70 -30.18 -8.83
N LYS A 378 7.98 -29.08 -9.10
CA LYS A 378 6.62 -29.08 -9.67
C LYS A 378 6.50 -29.79 -11.03
N LEU A 379 7.51 -29.63 -11.89
CA LEU A 379 7.46 -30.08 -13.30
C LEU A 379 7.16 -31.59 -13.42
N ALA A 380 7.84 -32.40 -12.61
CA ALA A 380 7.73 -33.87 -12.61
C ALA A 380 6.33 -34.39 -12.22
N LEU A 381 5.56 -33.60 -11.47
CA LEU A 381 4.17 -33.94 -11.10
C LEU A 381 3.18 -33.64 -12.25
N VAL A 382 3.54 -32.73 -13.15
CA VAL A 382 2.68 -32.31 -14.26
C VAL A 382 2.85 -33.25 -15.46
N ASN A 383 4.06 -33.71 -15.76
CA ASN A 383 4.34 -34.51 -16.95
C ASN A 383 4.61 -35.99 -16.68
N ASP A 384 4.51 -36.43 -15.42
CA ASP A 384 4.84 -37.80 -14.97
C ASP A 384 6.25 -38.26 -15.39
N ALA A 385 7.17 -37.31 -15.59
CA ALA A 385 8.55 -37.56 -15.97
C ALA A 385 9.49 -37.60 -14.75
N PRO A 386 10.66 -38.26 -14.86
CA PRO A 386 11.66 -38.24 -13.80
C PRO A 386 12.20 -36.83 -13.50
N ARG A 387 12.76 -36.64 -12.30
CA ARG A 387 13.37 -35.39 -11.84
C ARG A 387 14.44 -34.91 -12.83
N ALA A 388 14.29 -33.68 -13.34
CA ALA A 388 15.21 -33.09 -14.30
C ALA A 388 16.53 -32.59 -13.69
N ALA A 389 16.61 -32.47 -12.36
CA ALA A 389 17.75 -32.02 -11.58
C ALA A 389 17.74 -32.67 -10.19
N SER A 390 18.90 -32.76 -9.55
CA SER A 390 19.03 -33.01 -8.12
C SER A 390 18.88 -31.71 -7.32
N ILE A 391 18.42 -31.78 -6.08
CA ILE A 391 18.37 -30.65 -5.15
C ILE A 391 19.26 -30.96 -3.94
N VAL A 392 20.18 -30.04 -3.63
CA VAL A 392 21.13 -30.19 -2.52
C VAL A 392 21.06 -28.96 -1.63
N LEU A 393 20.89 -29.13 -0.33
CA LEU A 393 20.84 -28.02 0.62
C LEU A 393 22.18 -27.27 0.62
N ARG A 394 22.12 -25.94 0.58
CA ARG A 394 23.31 -25.08 0.58
C ARG A 394 23.78 -24.77 2.00
N GLU A 395 22.86 -24.68 2.95
CA GLU A 395 23.12 -24.29 4.34
C GLU A 395 22.39 -25.18 5.36
N ASP A 396 22.77 -25.04 6.63
CA ASP A 396 22.16 -25.75 7.77
C ASP A 396 20.74 -25.23 8.06
N ASN A 397 19.94 -26.05 8.74
CA ASN A 397 18.60 -25.69 9.24
C ASN A 397 17.58 -25.17 8.19
N CYS A 398 17.63 -25.70 6.96
CA CYS A 398 16.63 -25.39 5.92
C CYS A 398 15.23 -25.91 6.28
N HIS A 399 14.18 -25.19 5.88
CA HIS A 399 12.77 -25.56 6.10
C HIS A 399 11.97 -25.46 4.80
N PHE A 400 11.07 -26.40 4.57
CA PHE A 400 10.26 -26.52 3.37
C PHE A 400 8.80 -26.80 3.68
N LEU A 401 7.91 -26.30 2.83
CA LEU A 401 6.57 -26.86 2.65
C LEU A 401 6.61 -27.88 1.52
N ARG A 402 5.94 -29.02 1.70
CA ARG A 402 5.86 -30.12 0.73
C ARG A 402 4.40 -30.45 0.41
N VAL A 403 4.10 -30.69 -0.87
CA VAL A 403 2.79 -31.19 -1.37
C VAL A 403 3.05 -32.45 -2.20
N ASP A 404 2.30 -33.51 -1.92
CA ASP A 404 2.48 -34.81 -2.58
C ASP A 404 1.68 -34.97 -3.87
N LYS A 405 2.17 -35.85 -4.77
CA LYS A 405 1.66 -36.03 -6.14
C LYS A 405 0.15 -36.30 -6.22
N GLU A 406 -0.40 -37.09 -5.30
CA GLU A 406 -1.82 -37.43 -5.26
C GLU A 406 -2.68 -36.20 -4.98
N ASP A 407 -2.31 -35.41 -3.97
CA ASP A 407 -2.99 -34.17 -3.61
C ASP A 407 -2.82 -33.09 -4.69
N PHE A 408 -1.62 -32.98 -5.28
CA PHE A 408 -1.35 -32.09 -6.40
C PHE A 408 -2.31 -32.36 -7.58
N ASN A 409 -2.47 -33.62 -7.99
CA ASN A 409 -3.36 -33.98 -9.08
C ASN A 409 -4.84 -33.78 -8.73
N ARG A 410 -5.25 -34.14 -7.49
CA ARG A 410 -6.62 -33.95 -6.98
C ARG A 410 -7.06 -32.50 -6.99
N ILE A 411 -6.16 -31.57 -6.69
CA ILE A 411 -6.48 -30.15 -6.47
C ILE A 411 -6.31 -29.30 -7.76
N LEU A 412 -5.54 -29.75 -8.78
CA LEU A 412 -5.04 -28.84 -9.84
C LEU A 412 -5.33 -29.22 -11.33
N ARG A 413 -6.09 -30.28 -11.69
CA ARG A 413 -6.24 -30.72 -13.13
C ARG A 413 -7.64 -31.25 -13.58
N PRO A 414 -8.58 -30.44 -14.17
CA PRO A 414 -10.01 -30.86 -14.24
C PRO A 414 -10.75 -31.20 -15.57
N SER A 415 -10.34 -30.80 -16.81
CA SER A 415 -11.37 -30.52 -17.87
C SER A 415 -11.13 -30.92 -19.36
N GLN A 416 -12.05 -31.72 -19.97
CA GLN A 416 -12.45 -31.79 -21.42
C GLN A 416 -13.83 -32.51 -21.57
N GLY A 417 -14.65 -32.24 -22.62
CA GLY A 417 -16.03 -32.77 -22.77
C GLY A 417 -16.69 -32.81 -24.19
N THR A 418 -17.94 -33.29 -24.27
CA THR A 418 -18.72 -33.76 -25.45
C THR A 418 -19.54 -32.69 -26.22
N GLU A 419 -20.27 -33.07 -27.28
CA GLU A 419 -20.94 -32.13 -28.21
C GLU A 419 -22.24 -31.49 -27.70
N GLN A 420 -23.09 -32.23 -26.97
CA GLN A 420 -24.24 -31.61 -26.27
C GLN A 420 -23.74 -30.59 -25.24
N GLU A 421 -22.67 -30.92 -24.52
CA GLU A 421 -22.01 -30.01 -23.58
C GLU A 421 -21.40 -28.79 -24.29
N ARG A 422 -20.99 -28.89 -25.57
CA ARG A 422 -20.59 -27.73 -26.40
C ARG A 422 -21.77 -26.83 -26.79
N MET A 423 -22.94 -27.41 -27.08
CA MET A 423 -24.16 -26.65 -27.38
C MET A 423 -24.63 -25.87 -26.14
N ASP A 424 -24.70 -26.56 -25.00
CA ASP A 424 -25.03 -25.95 -23.71
C ASP A 424 -23.95 -24.94 -23.27
N TYR A 425 -22.68 -25.21 -23.55
CA TYR A 425 -21.59 -24.24 -23.36
C TYR A 425 -21.78 -23.00 -24.23
N ALA A 426 -22.12 -23.14 -25.51
CA ALA A 426 -22.33 -22.00 -26.42
C ALA A 426 -23.52 -21.13 -25.98
N LEU A 427 -24.64 -21.75 -25.58
CA LEU A 427 -25.81 -21.05 -25.03
C LEU A 427 -25.47 -20.32 -23.72
N ASN A 428 -24.78 -21.01 -22.80
CA ASN A 428 -24.33 -20.40 -21.55
C ASN A 428 -23.27 -19.31 -21.78
N ASN A 429 -22.44 -19.42 -22.81
CA ASN A 429 -21.49 -18.38 -23.20
C ASN A 429 -22.21 -17.13 -23.71
N LYS A 430 -23.18 -17.25 -24.62
CA LYS A 430 -24.03 -16.11 -25.05
C LYS A 430 -24.72 -15.45 -23.85
N ARG A 431 -25.29 -16.22 -22.92
CA ARG A 431 -25.89 -15.71 -21.67
C ARG A 431 -24.87 -14.97 -20.79
N ARG A 432 -23.63 -15.48 -20.67
CA ARG A 432 -22.54 -14.82 -19.93
C ARG A 432 -22.12 -13.51 -20.59
N VAL A 433 -22.02 -13.46 -21.92
CA VAL A 433 -21.73 -12.23 -22.67
C VAL A 433 -22.83 -11.19 -22.47
N ILE A 434 -24.11 -11.56 -22.60
CA ILE A 434 -25.24 -10.64 -22.35
C ILE A 434 -25.19 -10.10 -20.91
N ARG A 435 -24.95 -10.95 -19.91
CA ARG A 435 -24.80 -10.50 -18.51
C ARG A 435 -23.61 -9.55 -18.35
N LEU A 436 -22.48 -9.83 -18.98
CA LEU A 436 -21.31 -8.97 -18.94
C LEU A 436 -21.59 -7.59 -19.58
N VAL A 437 -22.25 -7.55 -20.74
CA VAL A 437 -22.63 -6.30 -21.40
C VAL A 437 -23.63 -5.50 -20.58
N LEU A 438 -24.62 -6.15 -19.96
CA LEU A 438 -25.56 -5.48 -19.04
C LEU A 438 -24.84 -4.86 -17.83
N GLN A 439 -23.91 -5.59 -17.21
CA GLN A 439 -23.13 -5.06 -16.08
C GLN A 439 -22.15 -3.96 -16.51
N TRP A 440 -21.52 -4.08 -17.68
CA TRP A 440 -20.64 -3.05 -18.25
C TRP A 440 -21.43 -1.77 -18.58
N ALA A 441 -22.59 -1.89 -19.22
CA ALA A 441 -23.44 -0.74 -19.53
C ALA A 441 -23.99 -0.07 -18.26
N ALA A 442 -24.37 -0.86 -17.24
CA ALA A 442 -24.76 -0.34 -15.93
C ALA A 442 -23.59 0.36 -15.18
N MET A 443 -22.36 -0.11 -15.37
CA MET A 443 -21.14 0.50 -14.79
C MET A 443 -20.78 1.83 -15.46
N TYR A 444 -21.00 1.99 -16.76
CA TYR A 444 -20.76 3.26 -17.46
C TYR A 444 -21.93 4.25 -17.34
N GLY A 445 -23.17 3.75 -17.32
CA GLY A 445 -24.38 4.56 -17.24
C GLY A 445 -24.41 5.67 -18.29
N ASP A 446 -24.61 6.90 -17.82
CA ASP A 446 -24.65 8.11 -18.65
C ASP A 446 -23.35 8.38 -19.44
N LEU A 447 -22.19 7.88 -18.98
CA LEU A 447 -20.90 8.13 -19.65
C LEU A 447 -20.79 7.41 -21.01
N LEU A 448 -21.69 6.47 -21.32
CA LEU A 448 -21.81 5.91 -22.67
C LEU A 448 -22.10 7.00 -23.71
N GLN A 449 -22.80 8.08 -23.35
CA GLN A 449 -23.06 9.23 -24.24
C GLN A 449 -21.78 9.97 -24.67
N GLU A 450 -20.63 9.71 -24.04
CA GLU A 450 -19.33 10.28 -24.41
C GLU A 450 -18.45 9.34 -25.25
N ASP A 451 -18.95 8.15 -25.62
CA ASP A 451 -18.19 7.13 -26.35
C ASP A 451 -19.02 6.56 -27.52
N ASP A 452 -18.82 7.17 -28.70
CA ASP A 452 -19.52 6.82 -29.93
C ASP A 452 -19.35 5.34 -30.32
N VAL A 453 -18.20 4.73 -29.97
CA VAL A 453 -17.91 3.32 -30.28
C VAL A 453 -18.68 2.38 -29.35
N ALA A 454 -18.71 2.71 -28.05
CA ALA A 454 -19.51 1.98 -27.07
C ALA A 454 -21.01 2.04 -27.40
N MET A 455 -21.50 3.19 -27.88
CA MET A 455 -22.88 3.37 -28.33
C MET A 455 -23.21 2.55 -29.58
N ALA A 456 -22.39 2.65 -30.63
CA ALA A 456 -22.57 1.86 -31.85
C ALA A 456 -22.56 0.34 -31.57
N PHE A 457 -21.65 -0.11 -30.70
CA PHE A 457 -21.61 -1.50 -30.25
C PHE A 457 -22.90 -1.92 -29.53
N LEU A 458 -23.45 -1.09 -28.63
CA LEU A 458 -24.69 -1.40 -27.92
C LEU A 458 -25.90 -1.52 -28.85
N GLU A 459 -26.00 -0.64 -29.85
CA GLU A 459 -27.07 -0.69 -30.84
C GLU A 459 -26.99 -1.97 -31.70
N GLU A 460 -25.80 -2.33 -32.21
CA GLU A 460 -25.59 -3.56 -32.99
C GLU A 460 -25.76 -4.83 -32.14
N PHE A 461 -25.28 -4.82 -30.90
CA PHE A 461 -25.42 -5.92 -29.96
C PHE A 461 -26.89 -6.16 -29.58
N TYR A 462 -27.68 -5.09 -29.37
CA TYR A 462 -29.11 -5.19 -29.11
C TYR A 462 -29.88 -5.82 -30.29
N VAL A 463 -29.58 -5.44 -31.53
CA VAL A 463 -30.17 -6.07 -32.72
C VAL A 463 -29.79 -7.57 -32.77
N SER A 464 -28.53 -7.90 -32.56
CA SER A 464 -28.02 -9.28 -32.57
C SER A 464 -28.70 -10.18 -31.53
N VAL A 465 -28.85 -9.68 -30.29
CA VAL A 465 -29.54 -10.40 -29.20
C VAL A 465 -31.04 -10.50 -29.46
N SER A 466 -31.65 -9.48 -30.08
CA SER A 466 -33.05 -9.51 -30.49
C SER A 466 -33.31 -10.61 -31.53
N ASP A 467 -32.41 -10.79 -32.50
CA ASP A 467 -32.50 -11.83 -33.53
C ASP A 467 -32.32 -13.24 -32.96
N ASP A 468 -31.33 -13.44 -32.08
CA ASP A 468 -31.17 -14.68 -31.32
C ASP A 468 -32.43 -14.99 -30.48
N ALA A 469 -33.02 -13.99 -29.81
CA ALA A 469 -34.21 -14.15 -28.97
C ALA A 469 -35.50 -14.46 -29.76
N ARG A 470 -35.55 -14.13 -31.07
CA ARG A 470 -36.62 -14.56 -31.98
C ARG A 470 -36.56 -16.08 -32.23
N MET A 471 -35.36 -16.66 -32.31
CA MET A 471 -35.17 -18.10 -32.54
C MET A 471 -35.05 -18.93 -31.25
N MET A 472 -34.60 -18.33 -30.15
CA MET A 472 -34.31 -19.02 -28.88
C MET A 472 -35.06 -18.38 -27.71
N VAL A 473 -35.99 -19.13 -27.10
CA VAL A 473 -36.77 -18.69 -25.92
C VAL A 473 -35.86 -18.29 -24.74
N ALA A 474 -34.67 -18.88 -24.67
CA ALA A 474 -33.68 -18.77 -23.59
C ALA A 474 -33.16 -17.34 -23.27
N PHE A 475 -33.43 -16.35 -24.12
CA PHE A 475 -32.99 -14.95 -23.96
C PHE A 475 -34.12 -13.95 -23.67
N LYS A 476 -35.40 -14.37 -23.72
CA LYS A 476 -36.56 -13.46 -23.61
C LYS A 476 -36.65 -12.70 -22.28
N GLU A 477 -36.05 -13.22 -21.21
CA GLU A 477 -36.00 -12.55 -19.90
C GLU A 477 -34.98 -11.41 -19.84
N GLN A 478 -33.89 -11.49 -20.61
CA GLN A 478 -32.78 -10.52 -20.56
C GLN A 478 -32.94 -9.37 -21.57
N LEU A 479 -33.72 -9.58 -22.63
CA LEU A 479 -33.94 -8.59 -23.69
C LEU A 479 -34.58 -7.27 -23.20
N PRO A 480 -35.57 -7.24 -22.29
CA PRO A 480 -36.19 -5.99 -21.84
C PRO A 480 -35.24 -5.09 -21.05
N GLU A 481 -34.27 -5.65 -20.32
CA GLU A 481 -33.24 -4.88 -19.61
C GLU A 481 -32.30 -4.17 -20.59
N LEU A 482 -31.88 -4.87 -21.64
CA LEU A 482 -31.03 -4.33 -22.70
C LEU A 482 -31.78 -3.25 -23.50
N GLU A 483 -33.05 -3.51 -23.85
CA GLU A 483 -33.91 -2.54 -24.53
C GLU A 483 -34.09 -1.25 -23.73
N LYS A 484 -34.28 -1.37 -22.40
CA LYS A 484 -34.41 -0.21 -21.50
C LYS A 484 -33.15 0.66 -21.52
N ILE A 485 -31.96 0.05 -21.43
CA ILE A 485 -30.67 0.76 -21.45
C ILE A 485 -30.51 1.51 -22.77
N VAL A 486 -30.67 0.82 -23.91
CA VAL A 486 -30.50 1.45 -25.24
C VAL A 486 -31.51 2.57 -25.48
N LYS A 487 -32.78 2.39 -25.08
CA LYS A 487 -33.80 3.46 -25.18
C LYS A 487 -33.50 4.66 -24.30
N GLN A 488 -33.15 4.44 -23.02
CA GLN A 488 -32.85 5.52 -22.08
C GLN A 488 -31.70 6.40 -22.60
N ILE A 489 -30.67 5.81 -23.22
CA ILE A 489 -29.55 6.57 -23.76
C ILE A 489 -29.91 7.24 -25.11
N SER A 490 -30.70 6.58 -25.97
CA SER A 490 -31.10 7.12 -27.28
C SER A 490 -32.12 8.27 -27.20
N GLU A 491 -33.02 8.26 -26.21
CA GLU A 491 -34.00 9.34 -26.01
C GLU A 491 -33.33 10.63 -25.49
N ASP A 492 -32.33 10.50 -24.61
CA ASP A 492 -31.55 11.62 -24.05
C ASP A 492 -30.73 12.36 -25.11
N VAL A 493 -30.29 11.67 -26.18
CA VAL A 493 -29.55 12.24 -27.32
C VAL A 493 -30.49 12.98 -28.28
N LYS A 494 -31.78 12.62 -28.34
CA LYS A 494 -32.79 13.27 -29.21
C LYS A 494 -33.46 14.48 -28.59
N ALA A 495 -33.48 14.57 -27.26
CA ALA A 495 -33.77 15.85 -26.60
C ALA A 495 -32.68 16.86 -26.98
N PRO A 496 -33.00 18.13 -27.29
CA PRO A 496 -31.99 19.16 -27.41
C PRO A 496 -31.43 19.45 -26.03
N GLN A 497 -30.43 18.65 -25.61
CA GLN A 497 -29.68 18.88 -24.39
C GLN A 497 -29.13 20.32 -24.46
N LYS A 498 -29.69 21.19 -23.62
CA LYS A 498 -29.14 22.52 -23.41
C LYS A 498 -27.79 22.32 -22.74
N LYS A 499 -26.72 22.19 -23.55
CA LYS A 499 -25.33 22.01 -23.11
C LYS A 499 -25.11 22.79 -21.84
N HIS A 500 -24.88 22.08 -20.74
CA HIS A 500 -24.94 22.69 -19.43
C HIS A 500 -23.79 23.70 -19.35
N LYS A 501 -24.10 24.97 -19.13
CA LYS A 501 -23.09 26.02 -19.02
C LYS A 501 -22.45 25.90 -17.65
N VAL A 502 -21.38 25.13 -17.58
CA VAL A 502 -20.62 24.97 -16.35
C VAL A 502 -19.86 26.28 -16.09
N LEU A 503 -20.42 27.11 -15.22
CA LEU A 503 -19.68 28.19 -14.59
C LEU A 503 -18.84 27.59 -13.46
N LEU A 504 -17.57 27.30 -13.76
CA LEU A 504 -16.54 27.09 -12.74
C LEU A 504 -16.30 28.44 -12.03
N GLN A 505 -17.23 28.83 -11.16
CA GLN A 505 -17.15 30.07 -10.38
C GLN A 505 -15.92 30.01 -9.48
N GLN A 506 -14.82 30.65 -9.92
CA GLN A 506 -13.61 30.70 -9.10
C GLN A 506 -13.72 31.72 -7.98
N PHE A 507 -14.45 32.81 -8.18
CA PHE A 507 -14.95 33.71 -7.13
C PHE A 507 -16.25 34.36 -7.63
N ASN A 508 -17.35 34.19 -6.89
CA ASN A 508 -18.53 35.03 -7.06
C ASN A 508 -19.23 35.21 -5.72
N THR A 509 -19.29 36.46 -5.24
CA THR A 509 -20.05 36.86 -4.04
C THR A 509 -21.49 37.25 -4.37
N GLY A 510 -21.98 36.89 -5.57
CA GLY A 510 -23.30 37.21 -6.08
C GLY A 510 -24.40 36.25 -5.59
N ASP A 511 -25.61 36.80 -5.42
CA ASP A 511 -26.78 36.23 -4.75
C ASP A 511 -27.50 35.08 -5.52
N GLU A 512 -26.80 34.38 -6.42
CA GLU A 512 -27.37 33.28 -7.22
C GLU A 512 -27.36 31.94 -6.45
N ARG A 513 -28.25 31.92 -5.46
CA ARG A 513 -28.97 30.79 -4.83
C ARG A 513 -28.41 29.38 -5.04
N ALA A 514 -28.16 28.71 -3.91
CA ALA A 514 -27.93 27.27 -3.73
C ALA A 514 -28.69 26.36 -4.73
N GLN A 515 -28.06 26.08 -5.86
CA GLN A 515 -28.51 25.08 -6.82
C GLN A 515 -27.82 23.75 -6.51
N LYS A 516 -28.63 22.70 -6.33
CA LYS A 516 -28.14 21.33 -6.13
C LYS A 516 -27.14 20.97 -7.23
N ARG A 517 -25.96 20.47 -6.88
CA ARG A 517 -24.94 20.08 -7.86
C ARG A 517 -25.45 18.94 -8.76
N GLN A 518 -25.05 18.99 -10.03
CA GLN A 518 -25.25 17.93 -11.02
C GLN A 518 -23.88 17.48 -11.54
N PRO A 519 -23.73 16.21 -11.97
CA PRO A 519 -22.47 15.72 -12.53
C PRO A 519 -22.05 16.54 -13.75
N ILE A 520 -20.80 17.01 -13.75
CA ILE A 520 -20.17 17.66 -14.89
C ILE A 520 -19.71 16.58 -15.86
N ARG A 521 -20.09 16.71 -17.13
CA ARG A 521 -19.69 15.83 -18.23
C ARG A 521 -18.57 16.45 -19.04
N GLY A 522 -17.75 15.64 -19.70
CA GLY A 522 -16.64 16.10 -20.54
C GLY A 522 -17.10 16.91 -21.76
N SER A 523 -18.31 16.63 -22.25
CA SER A 523 -19.00 17.32 -23.35
C SER A 523 -19.68 18.64 -22.98
N ASP A 524 -19.80 18.95 -21.67
CA ASP A 524 -20.33 20.23 -21.20
C ASP A 524 -19.44 21.39 -21.63
N GLU A 525 -20.01 22.59 -21.81
CA GLU A 525 -19.25 23.76 -22.22
C GLU A 525 -18.96 24.69 -21.05
N VAL A 526 -17.67 24.96 -20.82
CA VAL A 526 -17.19 25.91 -19.81
C VAL A 526 -16.99 27.29 -20.42
N LEU A 527 -17.40 28.34 -19.69
CA LEU A 527 -16.97 29.71 -19.94
C LEU A 527 -15.81 30.02 -18.98
N PHE A 528 -14.58 30.04 -19.50
CA PHE A 528 -13.38 30.11 -18.68
C PHE A 528 -12.53 31.34 -19.00
N LYS A 529 -12.03 32.04 -17.98
CA LYS A 529 -11.12 33.19 -18.13
C LYS A 529 -9.68 32.70 -18.24
N VAL A 530 -8.99 33.05 -19.33
CA VAL A 530 -7.54 32.86 -19.48
C VAL A 530 -6.87 34.22 -19.47
N TYR A 531 -5.93 34.42 -18.57
CA TYR A 531 -5.32 35.71 -18.28
C TYR A 531 -4.03 35.95 -19.09
N CYS A 532 -3.75 37.21 -19.40
CA CYS A 532 -2.53 37.67 -20.05
C CYS A 532 -1.54 38.22 -19.00
N MET A 533 -0.32 38.54 -19.42
CA MET A 533 0.73 39.07 -18.52
C MET A 533 0.37 40.43 -17.86
N ASP A 534 -0.48 41.21 -18.51
CA ASP A 534 -0.96 42.53 -18.07
C ASP A 534 -2.22 42.44 -17.18
N HIS A 535 -2.57 41.22 -16.74
CA HIS A 535 -3.73 40.86 -15.94
C HIS A 535 -5.09 41.09 -16.65
N THR A 536 -5.10 41.44 -17.94
CA THR A 536 -6.31 41.32 -18.77
C THR A 536 -6.66 39.84 -18.98
N TYR A 537 -7.87 39.54 -19.46
CA TYR A 537 -8.28 38.16 -19.72
C TYR A 537 -9.19 38.01 -20.93
N THR A 538 -9.10 36.83 -21.56
CA THR A 538 -9.99 36.37 -22.60
C THR A 538 -10.91 35.28 -22.05
N THR A 539 -12.22 35.45 -22.17
CA THR A 539 -13.19 34.39 -21.84
C THR A 539 -13.35 33.46 -23.04
N ILE A 540 -12.87 32.21 -22.94
CA ILE A 540 -13.05 31.17 -23.95
C ILE A 540 -14.32 30.34 -23.67
N ARG A 541 -14.83 29.67 -24.71
CA ARG A 541 -15.95 28.72 -24.65
C ARG A 541 -15.49 27.41 -25.29
N VAL A 542 -15.24 26.40 -24.48
CA VAL A 542 -14.69 25.10 -24.89
C VAL A 542 -15.34 23.96 -24.09
N PRO A 543 -15.26 22.70 -24.54
CA PRO A 543 -15.68 21.55 -23.72
C PRO A 543 -14.90 21.45 -22.40
N VAL A 544 -15.50 20.87 -21.36
CA VAL A 544 -14.81 20.60 -20.09
C VAL A 544 -13.64 19.64 -20.29
N ALA A 545 -13.77 18.64 -21.16
CA ALA A 545 -12.70 17.71 -21.52
C ALA A 545 -11.64 18.28 -22.47
N ALA A 546 -11.73 19.57 -22.87
CA ALA A 546 -10.86 20.15 -23.89
C ALA A 546 -9.36 19.99 -23.58
N SER A 547 -8.57 19.79 -24.63
CA SER A 547 -7.11 19.75 -24.53
C SER A 547 -6.50 21.14 -24.39
N VAL A 548 -5.30 21.23 -23.82
CA VAL A 548 -4.51 22.47 -23.80
C VAL A 548 -4.28 23.02 -25.21
N LYS A 549 -4.13 22.15 -26.22
CA LYS A 549 -4.04 22.57 -27.63
C LYS A 549 -5.32 23.30 -28.10
N GLU A 550 -6.51 22.79 -27.75
CA GLU A 550 -7.79 23.46 -28.05
C GLU A 550 -7.93 24.78 -27.28
N VAL A 551 -7.49 24.82 -26.02
CA VAL A 551 -7.46 26.06 -25.21
C VAL A 551 -6.55 27.11 -25.86
N ILE A 552 -5.34 26.75 -26.29
CA ILE A 552 -4.43 27.66 -27.02
C ILE A 552 -5.12 28.18 -28.29
N SER A 553 -5.74 27.29 -29.07
CA SER A 553 -6.45 27.68 -30.30
C SER A 553 -7.60 28.65 -30.03
N ALA A 554 -8.39 28.43 -28.97
CA ALA A 554 -9.52 29.28 -28.60
C ALA A 554 -9.11 30.64 -28.01
N VAL A 555 -7.90 30.73 -27.42
CA VAL A 555 -7.30 31.99 -26.98
C VAL A 555 -6.71 32.75 -28.17
N ALA A 556 -5.96 32.07 -29.04
CA ALA A 556 -5.33 32.65 -30.22
C ALA A 556 -6.35 33.27 -31.20
N ASP A 557 -7.46 32.58 -31.45
CA ASP A 557 -8.58 33.06 -32.28
C ASP A 557 -9.14 34.41 -31.79
N LYS A 558 -9.17 34.63 -30.47
CA LYS A 558 -9.70 35.86 -29.86
C LYS A 558 -8.67 36.97 -29.69
N LEU A 559 -7.39 36.62 -29.52
CA LEU A 559 -6.29 37.59 -29.41
C LEU A 559 -5.70 38.00 -30.77
N GLY A 560 -6.04 37.29 -31.85
CA GLY A 560 -5.49 37.54 -33.20
C GLY A 560 -4.01 37.20 -33.34
N SER A 561 -3.42 36.49 -32.36
CA SER A 561 -2.02 36.09 -32.34
C SER A 561 -1.91 34.69 -31.73
N GLY A 562 -1.31 33.75 -32.47
CA GLY A 562 -1.28 32.33 -32.11
C GLY A 562 0.10 31.66 -32.12
N GLU A 563 1.16 32.37 -32.54
CA GLU A 563 2.50 31.80 -32.59
C GLU A 563 3.17 31.84 -31.21
N GLY A 564 3.67 30.69 -30.74
CA GLY A 564 4.48 30.58 -29.52
C GLY A 564 3.74 30.70 -28.18
N LEU A 565 2.41 30.76 -28.16
CA LEU A 565 1.63 30.77 -26.91
C LEU A 565 1.76 29.45 -26.14
N ILE A 566 2.03 29.57 -24.84
CA ILE A 566 1.98 28.48 -23.86
C ILE A 566 0.88 28.75 -22.83
N ILE A 567 0.31 27.68 -22.27
CA ILE A 567 -0.63 27.77 -21.15
C ILE A 567 0.10 27.46 -19.85
N VAL A 568 -0.09 28.31 -18.85
CA VAL A 568 0.58 28.24 -17.56
C VAL A 568 -0.48 28.23 -16.46
N LYS A 569 -0.44 27.24 -15.56
CA LYS A 569 -1.15 27.35 -14.27
C LYS A 569 -0.25 28.08 -13.27
N MET A 570 -0.82 29.05 -12.55
CA MET A 570 -0.12 29.78 -11.49
C MET A 570 -0.92 29.75 -10.20
N ASN A 571 -0.26 29.40 -9.09
CA ASN A 571 -0.87 29.42 -7.76
C ASN A 571 -0.74 30.81 -7.09
N SER A 572 -1.32 30.96 -5.90
CA SER A 572 -1.27 32.21 -5.13
C SER A 572 0.11 32.58 -4.59
N GLY A 573 1.04 31.62 -4.51
CA GLY A 573 2.44 31.85 -4.13
C GLY A 573 3.35 32.25 -5.29
N GLY A 574 2.84 32.37 -6.53
CA GLY A 574 3.63 32.67 -7.72
C GLY A 574 4.39 31.49 -8.32
N GLU A 575 4.12 30.26 -7.87
CA GLU A 575 4.63 29.05 -8.51
C GLU A 575 3.94 28.84 -9.87
N LYS A 576 4.72 28.56 -10.91
CA LYS A 576 4.29 28.50 -12.30
C LYS A 576 4.56 27.11 -12.86
N VAL A 577 3.56 26.50 -13.51
CA VAL A 577 3.74 25.22 -14.21
C VAL A 577 3.15 25.33 -15.61
N VAL A 578 4.01 25.10 -16.61
CA VAL A 578 3.62 25.02 -18.03
C VAL A 578 2.83 23.73 -18.26
N LEU A 579 1.66 23.81 -18.87
CA LEU A 579 0.84 22.66 -19.22
C LEU A 579 1.23 22.12 -20.60
N LYS A 580 1.18 20.80 -20.77
CA LYS A 580 1.54 20.14 -22.04
C LYS A 580 0.36 20.24 -23.01
N PRO A 581 0.58 20.36 -24.34
CA PRO A 581 -0.52 20.45 -25.32
C PRO A 581 -1.52 19.29 -25.29
N ASN A 582 -1.10 18.11 -24.83
CA ASN A 582 -1.92 16.89 -24.72
C ASN A 582 -2.63 16.74 -23.37
N ASP A 583 -2.41 17.65 -22.40
CA ASP A 583 -3.14 17.63 -21.14
C ASP A 583 -4.61 18.00 -21.40
N VAL A 584 -5.54 17.31 -20.74
CA VAL A 584 -6.99 17.44 -20.94
C VAL A 584 -7.69 17.83 -19.65
N SER A 585 -8.82 18.54 -19.77
CA SER A 585 -9.68 18.93 -18.63
C SER A 585 -8.96 19.71 -17.52
N VAL A 586 -8.07 20.62 -17.90
CA VAL A 586 -7.16 21.31 -16.97
C VAL A 586 -7.84 22.30 -16.02
N PHE A 587 -9.05 22.75 -16.33
CA PHE A 587 -9.75 23.83 -15.60
C PHE A 587 -10.03 23.52 -14.12
N THR A 588 -10.38 22.27 -13.82
CA THR A 588 -10.69 21.78 -12.47
C THR A 588 -9.45 21.40 -11.67
N THR A 589 -8.33 21.09 -12.33
CA THR A 589 -7.03 20.73 -11.72
C THR A 589 -6.28 21.89 -11.05
N LEU A 590 -6.80 23.11 -11.18
CA LEU A 590 -6.23 24.30 -10.54
C LEU A 590 -6.38 24.24 -9.01
N THR A 591 -5.40 24.79 -8.31
CA THR A 591 -5.46 25.04 -6.86
C THR A 591 -6.65 25.97 -6.51
N ILE A 592 -7.00 26.08 -5.22
CA ILE A 592 -8.18 26.85 -4.75
C ILE A 592 -8.20 28.26 -5.32
N ASN A 593 -7.07 28.96 -5.25
CA ASN A 593 -6.87 30.31 -5.80
C ASN A 593 -6.06 30.29 -7.11
N GLY A 594 -5.98 29.13 -7.78
CA GLY A 594 -5.21 28.96 -9.01
C GLY A 594 -5.85 29.67 -10.20
N ARG A 595 -5.01 30.19 -11.10
CA ARG A 595 -5.41 30.86 -12.34
C ARG A 595 -4.67 30.27 -13.53
N LEU A 596 -5.27 30.42 -14.71
CA LEU A 596 -4.74 29.96 -15.99
C LEU A 596 -4.32 31.18 -16.82
N PHE A 597 -3.08 31.18 -17.29
CA PHE A 597 -2.49 32.24 -18.09
C PHE A 597 -2.12 31.73 -19.48
N ALA A 598 -2.16 32.62 -20.46
CA ALA A 598 -1.59 32.44 -21.78
C ALA A 598 -0.53 33.51 -22.03
N CYS A 599 0.69 33.11 -22.39
CA CYS A 599 1.76 34.03 -22.75
C CYS A 599 2.71 33.39 -23.78
N PRO A 600 3.49 34.19 -24.52
CA PRO A 600 4.70 33.71 -25.20
C PRO A 600 5.68 33.09 -24.21
N ARG A 601 6.44 32.09 -24.66
CA ARG A 601 7.42 31.39 -23.80
C ARG A 601 8.49 32.31 -23.20
N GLU A 602 8.87 33.36 -23.91
CA GLU A 602 9.85 34.37 -23.46
C GLU A 602 9.38 35.21 -22.26
N GLN A 603 8.07 35.30 -22.02
CA GLN A 603 7.47 36.12 -20.97
C GLN A 603 7.10 35.31 -19.71
N PHE A 604 7.43 34.02 -19.68
CA PHE A 604 7.09 33.10 -18.59
C PHE A 604 7.60 33.59 -17.22
N ASP A 605 8.84 34.04 -17.16
CA ASP A 605 9.47 34.50 -15.91
C ASP A 605 8.86 35.81 -15.39
N SER A 606 8.28 36.63 -16.28
CA SER A 606 7.62 37.90 -15.93
C SER A 606 6.18 37.76 -15.44
N LEU A 607 5.55 36.57 -15.54
CA LEU A 607 4.20 36.35 -15.01
C LEU A 607 4.15 36.56 -13.49
N THR A 608 3.10 37.22 -13.00
CA THR A 608 2.85 37.50 -11.58
C THR A 608 1.41 37.13 -11.19
N PRO A 609 1.15 36.67 -9.95
CA PRO A 609 -0.21 36.41 -9.46
C PRO A 609 -1.13 37.63 -9.55
N LEU A 610 -2.42 37.38 -9.74
CA LEU A 610 -3.45 38.42 -9.62
C LEU A 610 -3.72 38.74 -8.14
N PRO A 611 -4.10 39.98 -7.78
CA PRO A 611 -4.54 40.31 -6.41
C PRO A 611 -5.70 39.43 -5.90
N GLU A 612 -6.60 38.99 -6.80
CA GLU A 612 -7.68 38.05 -6.47
C GLU A 612 -7.18 36.69 -5.94
N GLN A 613 -5.91 36.31 -6.20
CA GLN A 613 -5.36 35.03 -5.77
C GLN A 613 -4.83 35.06 -4.33
N GLU A 614 -4.58 36.23 -3.76
CA GLU A 614 -4.07 36.38 -2.39
C GLU A 614 -5.10 35.97 -1.32
N GLY A 615 -6.40 36.00 -1.68
CA GLY A 615 -7.50 35.61 -0.80
C GLY A 615 -7.98 36.75 0.12
N PRO A 616 -8.73 36.43 1.19
CA PRO A 616 -9.32 37.44 2.06
C PRO A 616 -8.28 38.07 3.01
N THR A 617 -8.33 39.39 3.16
CA THR A 617 -7.51 40.15 4.12
C THR A 617 -8.19 40.32 5.49
N THR A 618 -9.49 40.00 5.58
CA THR A 618 -10.30 40.06 6.81
C THR A 618 -11.05 38.74 7.03
N GLY A 619 -11.04 38.22 8.26
CA GLY A 619 -11.72 36.98 8.61
C GLY A 619 -13.25 37.13 8.70
N THR A 620 -13.97 36.06 8.45
CA THR A 620 -15.45 36.00 8.44
C THR A 620 -16.07 35.58 9.76
N VAL A 621 -15.26 35.44 10.82
CA VAL A 621 -15.65 35.07 12.20
C VAL A 621 -17.02 35.59 12.62
N GLY A 622 -17.27 36.90 12.49
CA GLY A 622 -18.52 37.53 12.94
C GLY A 622 -19.80 37.01 12.27
N THR A 623 -19.70 36.35 11.11
CA THR A 623 -20.82 35.73 10.40
C THR A 623 -21.08 34.31 10.89
N PHE A 624 -20.09 33.42 10.82
CA PHE A 624 -20.30 32.00 11.16
C PHE A 624 -20.20 31.72 12.66
N GLU A 625 -19.62 32.62 13.48
CA GLU A 625 -19.65 32.55 14.95
C GLU A 625 -21.08 32.42 15.48
N LEU A 626 -22.03 33.16 14.87
CA LEU A 626 -23.46 33.17 15.21
C LEU A 626 -24.20 31.89 14.82
N MET A 627 -23.68 31.11 13.87
CA MET A 627 -24.29 29.84 13.41
C MET A 627 -23.93 28.69 14.37
N SER A 628 -24.83 27.74 14.61
CA SER A 628 -24.49 26.61 15.47
C SER A 628 -23.45 25.69 14.81
N SER A 629 -22.58 25.07 15.62
CA SER A 629 -21.59 24.11 15.10
C SER A 629 -22.24 22.89 14.44
N LYS A 630 -23.48 22.54 14.83
CA LYS A 630 -24.23 21.43 14.26
C LYS A 630 -24.81 21.78 12.88
N ASP A 631 -25.36 22.98 12.73
CA ASP A 631 -25.91 23.45 11.44
C ASP A 631 -24.81 23.62 10.40
N LEU A 632 -23.66 24.19 10.79
CA LEU A 632 -22.47 24.28 9.93
C LEU A 632 -22.02 22.88 9.46
N ALA A 633 -21.85 21.93 10.40
CA ALA A 633 -21.45 20.57 10.07
C ALA A 633 -22.48 19.82 9.19
N TYR A 634 -23.78 20.06 9.41
CA TYR A 634 -24.85 19.48 8.61
C TYR A 634 -24.83 20.03 7.17
N GLN A 635 -24.79 21.35 6.99
CA GLN A 635 -24.76 21.97 5.67
C GLN A 635 -23.48 21.63 4.89
N MET A 636 -22.32 21.60 5.56
CA MET A 636 -21.08 21.08 4.98
C MET A 636 -21.24 19.62 4.51
N THR A 637 -21.91 18.79 5.31
CA THR A 637 -22.13 17.38 4.96
C THR A 637 -23.12 17.20 3.81
N THR A 638 -24.19 17.98 3.73
CA THR A 638 -25.09 17.98 2.57
C THR A 638 -24.34 18.38 1.30
N TYR A 639 -23.54 19.45 1.34
CA TYR A 639 -22.77 19.91 0.18
C TYR A 639 -21.67 18.92 -0.25
N ASP A 640 -20.95 18.33 0.71
CA ASP A 640 -19.94 17.31 0.42
C ASP A 640 -20.58 16.04 -0.17
N TRP A 641 -21.78 15.64 0.27
CA TRP A 641 -22.54 14.54 -0.34
C TRP A 641 -23.01 14.86 -1.76
N GLU A 642 -23.41 16.10 -2.05
CA GLU A 642 -23.75 16.49 -3.42
C GLU A 642 -22.54 16.40 -4.36
N LEU A 643 -21.37 16.89 -3.93
CA LEU A 643 -20.13 16.75 -4.69
C LEU A 643 -19.71 15.29 -4.86
N PHE A 644 -19.76 14.50 -3.78
CA PHE A 644 -19.36 13.09 -3.81
C PHE A 644 -20.26 12.24 -4.71
N ASN A 645 -21.58 12.46 -4.67
CA ASN A 645 -22.53 11.78 -5.57
C ASN A 645 -22.42 12.22 -7.04
N CYS A 646 -21.71 13.31 -7.34
CA CYS A 646 -21.37 13.68 -8.72
C CYS A 646 -20.14 12.92 -9.25
N VAL A 647 -19.32 12.31 -8.38
CA VAL A 647 -18.12 11.56 -8.78
C VAL A 647 -18.51 10.19 -9.32
N HIS A 648 -18.25 9.94 -10.59
CA HIS A 648 -18.45 8.62 -11.18
C HIS A 648 -17.29 7.68 -10.83
N GLU A 649 -17.55 6.38 -10.58
CA GLU A 649 -16.52 5.42 -10.16
C GLU A 649 -15.32 5.34 -11.12
N LEU A 650 -15.60 5.41 -12.43
CA LEU A 650 -14.57 5.44 -13.48
C LEU A 650 -13.64 6.68 -13.43
N GLU A 651 -14.06 7.80 -12.84
CA GLU A 651 -13.17 8.97 -12.66
C GLU A 651 -11.96 8.63 -11.78
N LEU A 652 -12.13 7.76 -10.78
CA LEU A 652 -11.04 7.26 -9.93
C LEU A 652 -10.01 6.47 -10.75
N ILE A 653 -10.48 5.70 -11.74
CA ILE A 653 -9.63 4.92 -12.64
C ILE A 653 -8.87 5.85 -13.60
N TYR A 654 -9.57 6.77 -14.27
CA TYR A 654 -8.96 7.75 -15.18
C TYR A 654 -7.95 8.67 -14.45
N HIS A 655 -8.23 9.00 -13.19
CA HIS A 655 -7.30 9.74 -12.34
C HIS A 655 -6.04 8.94 -12.03
N THR A 656 -6.20 7.68 -11.60
CA THR A 656 -5.09 6.81 -11.18
C THR A 656 -4.18 6.43 -12.34
N PHE A 657 -4.74 6.12 -13.51
CA PHE A 657 -3.98 5.66 -14.69
C PHE A 657 -3.65 6.78 -15.70
N GLY A 658 -3.92 8.04 -15.36
CA GLY A 658 -3.61 9.20 -16.19
C GLY A 658 -4.68 9.53 -17.24
N ARG A 659 -5.38 10.65 -17.03
CA ARG A 659 -6.56 11.09 -17.80
C ARG A 659 -6.29 11.25 -19.30
N HIS A 660 -5.07 11.65 -19.66
CA HIS A 660 -4.62 11.79 -21.04
C HIS A 660 -4.66 10.48 -21.85
N ASN A 661 -4.54 9.32 -21.17
CA ASN A 661 -4.64 8.00 -21.81
C ASN A 661 -6.06 7.66 -22.25
N PHE A 662 -7.07 8.18 -21.53
CA PHE A 662 -8.49 7.93 -21.80
C PHE A 662 -9.17 9.07 -22.56
N LYS A 663 -8.59 10.28 -22.53
CA LYS A 663 -9.19 11.55 -23.02
C LYS A 663 -10.55 11.86 -22.38
N LYS A 664 -10.79 11.35 -21.16
CA LYS A 664 -11.99 11.61 -20.36
C LYS A 664 -11.69 12.62 -19.26
N THR A 665 -12.73 13.31 -18.80
CA THR A 665 -12.63 14.23 -17.65
C THR A 665 -12.64 13.46 -16.32
N THR A 666 -12.15 14.11 -15.26
CA THR A 666 -12.41 13.73 -13.86
C THR A 666 -12.81 14.97 -13.05
N ALA A 667 -13.60 15.86 -13.67
CA ALA A 667 -13.96 17.17 -13.13
C ALA A 667 -14.69 17.08 -11.78
N ASN A 668 -15.53 16.07 -11.57
CA ASN A 668 -16.28 15.91 -10.33
C ASN A 668 -15.34 15.47 -9.20
N LEU A 669 -14.46 14.49 -9.49
CA LEU A 669 -13.41 14.06 -8.57
C LEU A 669 -12.49 15.23 -8.20
N ASP A 670 -12.02 16.00 -9.18
CA ASP A 670 -11.15 17.16 -8.95
C ASP A 670 -11.78 18.18 -7.99
N LEU A 671 -13.05 18.52 -8.20
CA LEU A 671 -13.77 19.46 -7.35
C LEU A 671 -13.97 18.92 -5.93
N PHE A 672 -14.23 17.61 -5.79
CA PHE A 672 -14.35 16.95 -4.48
C PHE A 672 -13.00 16.85 -3.74
N LEU A 673 -11.89 16.61 -4.43
CA LEU A 673 -10.55 16.64 -3.85
C LEU A 673 -10.09 18.06 -3.50
N ARG A 674 -10.43 19.05 -4.35
CA ARG A 674 -10.21 20.47 -4.08
C ARG A 674 -11.02 20.96 -2.87
N ARG A 675 -12.23 20.44 -2.66
CA ARG A 675 -13.09 20.73 -1.50
C ARG A 675 -12.42 20.36 -0.17
N PHE A 676 -11.66 19.26 -0.10
CA PHE A 676 -10.90 18.90 1.09
C PHE A 676 -9.90 20.01 1.47
N ASN A 677 -9.10 20.46 0.49
CA ASN A 677 -8.14 21.54 0.67
C ASN A 677 -8.82 22.87 1.00
N GLU A 678 -9.97 23.18 0.37
CA GLU A 678 -10.77 24.37 0.66
C GLU A 678 -11.17 24.44 2.14
N ILE A 679 -11.69 23.34 2.69
CA ILE A 679 -12.06 23.25 4.12
C ILE A 679 -10.83 23.37 5.02
N GLN A 680 -9.73 22.69 4.67
CA GLN A 680 -8.48 22.76 5.42
C GLN A 680 -7.93 24.19 5.50
N PHE A 681 -7.84 24.87 4.37
CA PHE A 681 -7.33 26.25 4.32
C PHE A 681 -8.32 27.27 4.90
N TRP A 682 -9.64 27.03 4.85
CA TRP A 682 -10.62 27.85 5.56
C TRP A 682 -10.35 27.91 7.07
N VAL A 683 -10.08 26.76 7.70
CA VAL A 683 -9.72 26.67 9.12
C VAL A 683 -8.45 27.47 9.43
N VAL A 684 -7.39 27.30 8.61
CA VAL A 684 -6.13 28.04 8.77
C VAL A 684 -6.35 29.55 8.61
N THR A 685 -7.10 29.95 7.58
CA THR A 685 -7.38 31.36 7.24
C THR A 685 -8.09 32.08 8.37
N GLU A 686 -9.20 31.53 8.86
CA GLU A 686 -9.97 32.16 9.95
C GLU A 686 -9.19 32.24 11.26
N ILE A 687 -8.34 31.25 11.56
CA ILE A 687 -7.48 31.29 12.76
C ILE A 687 -6.38 32.34 12.61
N CYS A 688 -5.72 32.43 11.45
CA CYS A 688 -4.62 33.35 11.22
C CYS A 688 -5.09 34.82 11.10
N LEU A 689 -6.27 35.07 10.52
CA LEU A 689 -6.87 36.41 10.45
C LEU A 689 -7.51 36.85 11.78
N CYS A 690 -7.66 35.95 12.76
CA CYS A 690 -8.19 36.28 14.09
C CYS A 690 -7.09 36.79 15.02
N SER A 691 -6.84 38.10 15.00
CA SER A 691 -5.84 38.77 15.85
C SER A 691 -6.09 38.61 17.36
N GLN A 692 -7.35 38.73 17.79
CA GLN A 692 -7.74 38.68 19.21
C GLN A 692 -7.61 37.26 19.79
N LEU A 693 -6.69 37.08 20.76
CA LEU A 693 -6.40 35.78 21.40
C LEU A 693 -7.66 35.07 21.93
N SER A 694 -8.52 35.78 22.65
CA SER A 694 -9.75 35.22 23.23
C SER A 694 -10.70 34.66 22.16
N LYS A 695 -10.92 35.41 21.07
CA LYS A 695 -11.73 34.95 19.93
C LYS A 695 -11.08 33.81 19.17
N ARG A 696 -9.75 33.80 19.03
CA ARG A 696 -9.02 32.70 18.39
C ARG A 696 -9.12 31.40 19.20
N VAL A 697 -9.14 31.47 20.54
CA VAL A 697 -9.46 30.32 21.42
C VAL A 697 -10.93 29.85 21.22
N GLN A 698 -11.86 30.77 21.00
CA GLN A 698 -13.26 30.43 20.69
C GLN A 698 -13.39 29.74 19.31
N LEU A 699 -12.72 30.24 18.27
CA LEU A 699 -12.62 29.58 16.96
C LEU A 699 -12.05 28.16 17.06
N LEU A 700 -10.94 27.99 17.78
CA LEU A 700 -10.35 26.69 18.06
C LEU A 700 -11.34 25.71 18.69
N LYS A 701 -12.17 26.17 19.64
CA LYS A 701 -13.26 25.36 20.23
C LYS A 701 -14.40 25.10 19.24
N LYS A 702 -14.73 26.08 18.39
CA LYS A 702 -15.83 26.01 17.41
C LYS A 702 -15.52 25.02 16.27
N PHE A 703 -14.31 25.05 15.70
CA PHE A 703 -13.87 24.11 14.68
C PHE A 703 -13.84 22.67 15.19
N ILE A 704 -13.37 22.43 16.42
CA ILE A 704 -13.43 21.10 17.03
C ILE A 704 -14.87 20.59 17.17
N LYS A 705 -15.82 21.45 17.57
CA LYS A 705 -17.25 21.08 17.64
C LYS A 705 -17.84 20.78 16.26
N ILE A 706 -17.48 21.55 15.23
CA ILE A 706 -17.89 21.28 13.83
C ILE A 706 -17.34 19.92 13.39
N ALA A 707 -16.04 19.66 13.59
CA ALA A 707 -15.41 18.37 13.28
C ALA A 707 -16.09 17.20 14.00
N ALA A 708 -16.39 17.35 15.30
CA ALA A 708 -17.11 16.33 16.07
C ALA A 708 -18.48 15.99 15.46
N HIS A 709 -19.25 16.99 15.04
CA HIS A 709 -20.53 16.77 14.34
C HIS A 709 -20.34 16.21 12.92
N CYS A 710 -19.31 16.62 12.16
CA CYS A 710 -18.99 15.97 10.87
C CYS A 710 -18.73 14.47 11.05
N LYS A 711 -17.98 14.08 12.10
CA LYS A 711 -17.75 12.67 12.46
C LYS A 711 -19.05 11.96 12.88
N GLU A 712 -19.92 12.62 13.65
CA GLU A 712 -21.25 12.12 14.04
C GLU A 712 -22.12 11.82 12.80
N TYR A 713 -22.10 12.71 11.80
CA TYR A 713 -22.74 12.51 10.50
C TYR A 713 -22.01 11.55 9.54
N LYS A 714 -20.93 10.89 9.99
CA LYS A 714 -20.05 10.00 9.21
C LYS A 714 -19.35 10.68 8.02
N ASN A 715 -19.35 12.02 7.96
CA ASN A 715 -18.56 12.79 7.01
C ASN A 715 -17.10 12.87 7.50
N LEU A 716 -16.36 11.79 7.26
CA LEU A 716 -14.95 11.71 7.61
C LEU A 716 -14.07 12.65 6.76
N ASN A 717 -14.51 13.01 5.55
CA ASN A 717 -13.80 13.92 4.65
C ASN A 717 -13.67 15.33 5.26
N SER A 718 -14.79 15.98 5.59
CA SER A 718 -14.79 17.27 6.30
C SER A 718 -14.13 17.17 7.69
N PHE A 719 -14.33 16.07 8.41
CA PHE A 719 -13.69 15.86 9.72
C PHE A 719 -12.16 15.92 9.61
N PHE A 720 -11.55 15.13 8.73
CA PHE A 720 -10.10 15.12 8.56
C PHE A 720 -9.57 16.43 7.97
N ALA A 721 -10.28 17.07 7.03
CA ALA A 721 -9.91 18.39 6.53
C ALA A 721 -9.79 19.44 7.66
N ILE A 722 -10.76 19.47 8.59
CA ILE A 722 -10.71 20.37 9.75
C ILE A 722 -9.56 20.01 10.69
N ILE A 723 -9.36 18.72 10.99
CA ILE A 723 -8.26 18.28 11.87
C ILE A 723 -6.88 18.60 11.25
N MET A 724 -6.69 18.42 9.94
CA MET A 724 -5.47 18.81 9.24
C MET A 724 -5.28 20.33 9.19
N GLY A 725 -6.37 21.11 9.09
CA GLY A 725 -6.33 22.56 9.20
C GLY A 725 -5.87 23.03 10.60
N LEU A 726 -6.35 22.36 11.65
CA LEU A 726 -5.92 22.60 13.04
C LEU A 726 -4.48 22.14 13.32
N SER A 727 -4.01 21.11 12.61
CA SER A 727 -2.66 20.55 12.75
C SER A 727 -1.60 21.24 11.90
N ASN A 728 -2.02 22.08 10.94
CA ASN A 728 -1.15 22.86 10.08
C ASN A 728 -0.16 23.70 10.91
N VAL A 729 1.10 23.78 10.46
CA VAL A 729 2.20 24.52 11.12
C VAL A 729 1.82 25.95 11.50
N ALA A 730 0.95 26.61 10.73
CA ALA A 730 0.47 27.97 11.03
C ALA A 730 -0.43 28.06 12.27
N VAL A 731 -1.14 26.98 12.60
CA VAL A 731 -2.09 26.89 13.72
C VAL A 731 -1.48 26.17 14.91
N SER A 732 -0.72 25.08 14.70
CA SER A 732 -0.12 24.28 15.77
C SER A 732 0.98 25.03 16.54
N ARG A 733 1.74 25.93 15.88
CA ARG A 733 2.76 26.77 16.53
C ARG A 733 2.21 27.81 17.53
N LEU A 734 0.89 28.03 17.57
CA LEU A 734 0.27 29.09 18.37
C LEU A 734 0.08 28.69 19.85
N ALA A 735 1.16 28.29 20.53
CA ALA A 735 1.17 27.71 21.89
C ALA A 735 0.23 28.41 22.88
N LEU A 736 0.34 29.75 23.02
CA LEU A 736 -0.51 30.58 23.88
C LEU A 736 -2.03 30.46 23.61
N THR A 737 -2.42 30.05 22.40
CA THR A 737 -3.82 29.83 22.01
C THR A 737 -4.28 28.39 22.33
N TRP A 738 -3.36 27.43 22.41
CA TRP A 738 -3.64 26.04 22.77
C TRP A 738 -3.64 25.83 24.29
N GLU A 739 -2.70 26.44 25.01
CA GLU A 739 -2.55 26.36 26.47
C GLU A 739 -3.76 26.93 27.25
N GLN A 740 -4.43 27.95 26.68
CA GLN A 740 -5.65 28.57 27.24
C GLN A 740 -6.90 27.64 27.19
N ARG A 741 -6.75 26.36 26.82
CA ARG A 741 -7.84 25.38 26.86
C ARG A 741 -7.92 24.70 28.22
N SER A 742 -9.08 24.86 28.86
CA SER A 742 -9.49 24.12 30.06
C SER A 742 -9.33 22.61 29.88
N THR A 743 -8.75 21.94 30.87
CA THR A 743 -8.27 20.54 30.88
C THR A 743 -9.31 19.43 30.65
N CYS A 744 -10.60 19.75 30.46
CA CYS A 744 -11.68 18.75 30.30
C CYS A 744 -11.89 18.20 28.88
N LEU A 745 -11.02 18.53 27.92
CA LEU A 745 -11.05 17.94 26.57
C LEU A 745 -9.64 17.47 26.19
N CYS A 746 -9.24 16.32 26.77
CA CYS A 746 -8.08 15.57 26.31
C CYS A 746 -8.33 15.10 24.87
N PHE A 747 -7.84 15.87 23.90
CA PHE A 747 -7.63 15.35 22.55
C PHE A 747 -6.56 14.24 22.64
N PRO A 748 -6.77 13.06 22.04
CA PRO A 748 -5.71 12.07 21.98
C PRO A 748 -4.62 12.60 21.05
N SER A 749 -3.52 13.10 21.61
CA SER A 749 -2.27 13.34 20.88
C SER A 749 -1.73 12.04 20.25
N ALA A 750 -2.08 10.89 20.84
CA ALA A 750 -1.90 9.56 20.25
C ALA A 750 -2.68 9.34 18.94
N GLY A 751 -3.77 10.07 18.70
CA GLY A 751 -4.65 9.89 17.54
C GLY A 751 -4.07 10.42 16.23
N ILE A 752 -3.14 11.37 16.26
CA ILE A 752 -2.53 11.96 15.05
C ILE A 752 -1.36 11.11 14.54
N LYS A 753 -0.60 10.44 15.43
CA LYS A 753 0.36 9.39 15.04
C LYS A 753 -0.33 8.11 14.51
N GLY A 754 -1.64 7.95 14.72
CA GLY A 754 -2.42 6.76 14.34
C GLY A 754 -3.22 6.85 13.04
N VAL A 755 -3.25 7.98 12.33
CA VAL A 755 -4.12 8.13 11.12
C VAL A 755 -3.64 7.28 9.93
N HIS A 756 -2.40 6.78 9.95
CA HIS A 756 -1.90 5.85 8.92
C HIS A 756 -2.43 4.41 9.04
N TYR A 757 -3.16 4.06 10.10
CA TYR A 757 -3.72 2.71 10.28
C TYR A 757 -5.22 2.73 10.56
N TYR A 758 -6.00 2.86 9.48
CA TYR A 758 -7.35 2.30 9.40
C TYR A 758 -7.39 1.26 8.26
N HIS A 759 -7.02 0.03 8.59
CA HIS A 759 -7.39 -1.14 7.79
C HIS A 759 -8.87 -1.47 8.10
N PRO A 760 -9.79 -1.46 7.12
CA PRO A 760 -11.12 -2.03 7.30
C PRO A 760 -11.07 -3.55 7.12
N ALA A 761 -11.91 -4.25 7.89
CA ALA A 761 -12.33 -5.62 7.61
C ALA A 761 -13.30 -5.68 6.41
#